data_AF-A0A833PFY9-F1
#
_entry.id   AF-A0A833PFY9-F1
#
_cell.length_a   1.000
_cell.length_b   1.000
_cell.length_c   1.000
_cell.angle_alpha   90.00
_cell.angle_beta   90.00
_cell.angle_gamma   90.00
#
_symmetry.space_group_name_H-M   'P 1'
#
loop_
_entity.id
_entity.type
_entity.pdbx_description
1 polymer ?
#
loop_
_entity_poly.entity_id
_entity_poly.type
_entity_poly.pdbx_seq_one_letter_code
_entity_poly.pdbx_strand_id
1 'polypeptide(L)'
;MGFIASLLDVSIILGLWVWSYRNNQQLIADVQADLNKVVQMEQTSGQELSTQIDALLILQQRLEQLDDFDQHRPLKFSFGLYQGNELKEKLKAEYLKGVRQIVLAPSQQNIAQYLQRVKGNEQTLKQNHVNVVIKQTSSNQIASEPSDTNPQDAYNALKAYLMMSNPQYMDASHLSDQVTRFWRSWLDTNRGQMPRGEMIQKAEKILSYSMTLANDKKFPVLESDAQLVDQTRQVLLSVVRGMPARDRVYNEIKMRAAVRYPAVTVAQIVGETNRNVMLGGYALPGIFTQKAWDEYVDKAIEDAANKPTDTKDWVLNSTQSDDLTFSGSPDQIRKQLTQLYKQEYIAEWKKFINATHYAKGPDFVQQAKIMDVLGEPQNSPIRTYIDRVAKETSWDNPVVQAELAAPQTGFVAWFKRKVLGQGKSDEIQRASNQTQGQISQQFQVFYQLVRKRDDLQDKSLLDDYLQNMAQVRSKLNDLRSAGDFGPSALALAKQTINDQSSVFNATQKVVDEKLTVGLGELDQQMVQKLLVSPLTQSFDSLLSPAQDEINKLWTLQAYQPFNQTLSQKVPFNSSGTIQATSNEISQIFGDNGSISKFVKETLDPFVIRRGYTLSSKTWKNMGVGLNPEFVMNFEQYTTPINGASAGGTGGGAPAANQSNFQFYPIPNNKLLSYTIDIDGQRLVYENGIQQWVNFMWPNPGAIPRARITAIDLDGQTHTIFEEPGEYGINKLIDSAQRKPLNGSFEMTWASKQNSDLFVKLQFRLISGNASNPIGSNRGYVGLKLVDRVTSPKAALVVAAQQAPATASNPQASSPFGGAVPSAAPKPQAPASSAAPQPATSGVTQ
;
A
#
# COMPACT_ATOMS: atom_id res chain seq x y z
N MET A 1 -77.30 57.38 -3.50
CA MET A 1 -76.51 56.14 -3.68
C MET A 1 -75.16 56.39 -4.37
N GLY A 2 -75.09 57.06 -5.52
CA GLY A 2 -73.82 57.30 -6.22
C GLY A 2 -72.73 58.04 -5.42
N PHE A 3 -73.09 59.08 -4.65
CA PHE A 3 -72.13 59.85 -3.84
C PHE A 3 -71.52 59.05 -2.67
N ILE A 4 -72.30 58.19 -2.02
CA ILE A 4 -71.82 57.34 -0.91
C ILE A 4 -70.91 56.23 -1.44
N ALA A 5 -71.25 55.64 -2.59
CA ALA A 5 -70.37 54.69 -3.27
C ALA A 5 -69.03 55.33 -3.64
N SER A 6 -69.04 56.53 -4.23
CA SER A 6 -67.78 57.23 -4.57
C SER A 6 -66.94 57.60 -3.34
N LEU A 7 -67.56 57.95 -2.21
CA LEU A 7 -66.84 58.26 -0.97
C LEU A 7 -66.19 57.01 -0.36
N LEU A 8 -66.87 55.87 -0.42
CA LEU A 8 -66.32 54.59 0.01
C LEU A 8 -65.17 54.15 -0.90
N ASP A 9 -65.31 54.28 -2.21
CA ASP A 9 -64.26 53.96 -3.18
C ASP A 9 -63.01 54.83 -2.96
N VAL A 10 -63.19 56.15 -2.77
CA VAL A 10 -62.08 57.07 -2.45
C VAL A 10 -61.43 56.73 -1.11
N SER A 11 -62.21 56.37 -0.09
CA SER A 11 -61.68 55.98 1.23
C SER A 11 -60.90 54.67 1.18
N ILE A 12 -61.34 53.70 0.37
CA ILE A 12 -60.63 52.44 0.15
C ILE A 12 -59.33 52.71 -0.61
N ILE A 13 -59.37 53.54 -1.67
CA ILE A 13 -58.17 53.91 -2.42
C ILE A 13 -57.15 54.63 -1.52
N LEU A 14 -57.59 55.60 -0.71
CA LEU A 14 -56.73 56.31 0.24
C LEU A 14 -56.20 55.37 1.34
N GLY A 15 -57.03 54.43 1.83
CA GLY A 15 -56.61 53.42 2.80
C GLY A 15 -55.54 52.49 2.23
N LEU A 16 -55.71 52.01 0.99
CA LEU A 16 -54.71 51.20 0.28
C LEU A 16 -53.44 52.00 -0.03
N TRP A 17 -53.56 53.30 -0.31
CA TRP A 17 -52.42 54.18 -0.56
C TRP A 17 -51.63 54.48 0.71
N VAL A 18 -52.29 54.76 1.84
CA VAL A 18 -51.65 54.93 3.16
C VAL A 18 -51.03 53.61 3.63
N TRP A 19 -51.69 52.49 3.37
CA TRP A 19 -51.13 51.17 3.65
C TRP A 19 -49.87 50.91 2.82
N SER A 20 -49.89 51.21 1.52
CA SER A 20 -48.71 51.09 0.66
C SER A 20 -47.58 52.02 1.06
N TYR A 21 -47.89 53.27 1.41
CA TYR A 21 -46.93 54.26 1.91
C TYR A 21 -46.24 53.77 3.19
N ARG A 22 -47.01 53.31 4.18
CA ARG A 22 -46.46 52.82 5.46
C ARG A 22 -45.57 51.59 5.28
N ASN A 23 -45.97 50.66 4.41
CA ASN A 23 -45.15 49.47 4.11
C ASN A 23 -43.87 49.85 3.34
N ASN A 24 -43.92 50.79 2.39
CA ASN A 24 -42.71 51.29 1.71
C ASN A 24 -41.77 52.04 2.65
N GLN A 25 -42.29 52.83 3.60
CA GLN A 25 -41.50 53.46 4.66
C GLN A 25 -40.81 52.42 5.55
N GLN A 26 -41.52 51.34 5.91
CA GLN A 26 -40.94 50.23 6.64
C GLN A 26 -39.85 49.51 5.82
N LEU A 27 -40.06 49.27 4.53
CA LEU A 27 -39.05 48.67 3.64
C LEU A 27 -37.76 49.52 3.60
N ILE A 28 -37.89 50.86 3.52
CA ILE A 28 -36.74 51.77 3.58
C ILE A 28 -36.04 51.67 4.94
N ALA A 29 -36.81 51.65 6.04
CA ALA A 29 -36.25 51.53 7.39
C ALA A 29 -35.51 50.20 7.59
N ASP A 30 -36.04 49.09 7.08
CA ASP A 30 -35.42 47.77 7.15
C ASP A 30 -34.11 47.72 6.35
N VAL A 31 -34.10 48.31 5.14
CA VAL A 31 -32.88 48.44 4.32
C VAL A 31 -31.84 49.32 5.03
N GLN A 32 -32.26 50.42 5.63
CA GLN A 32 -31.37 51.30 6.39
C GLN A 32 -30.80 50.60 7.64
N ALA A 33 -31.60 49.76 8.31
CA ALA A 33 -31.14 48.98 9.46
C ALA A 33 -30.07 47.96 9.06
N ASP A 34 -30.27 47.26 7.93
CA ASP A 34 -29.27 46.33 7.38
C ASP A 34 -27.98 47.07 6.98
N LEU A 35 -28.08 48.23 6.35
CA LEU A 35 -26.92 49.07 6.01
C LEU A 35 -26.19 49.56 7.26
N ASN A 36 -26.92 50.04 8.27
CA ASN A 36 -26.32 50.48 9.54
C ASN A 36 -25.59 49.32 10.24
N LYS A 37 -26.15 48.11 10.17
CA LYS A 37 -25.54 46.89 10.71
C LYS A 37 -24.23 46.56 9.98
N VAL A 38 -24.22 46.66 8.64
CA VAL A 38 -23.00 46.49 7.82
C VAL A 38 -21.95 47.53 8.20
N VAL A 39 -22.32 48.81 8.31
CA VAL A 39 -21.39 49.89 8.70
C VAL A 39 -20.81 49.68 10.10
N GLN A 40 -21.63 49.27 11.06
CA GLN A 40 -21.18 48.97 12.44
C GLN A 40 -20.21 47.78 12.47
N MET A 41 -20.48 46.75 11.68
CA MET A 41 -19.61 45.59 11.50
C MET A 41 -18.26 46.02 10.90
N GLU A 42 -18.26 46.85 9.86
CA GLU A 42 -17.04 47.39 9.26
C GLU A 42 -16.23 48.27 10.23
N GLN A 43 -16.88 49.05 11.08
CA GLN A 43 -16.18 49.87 12.10
C GLN A 43 -15.50 49.03 13.18
N THR A 44 -16.04 47.86 13.51
CA THR A 44 -15.55 47.02 14.61
C THR A 44 -14.42 46.08 14.14
N SER A 45 -14.62 45.43 13.00
CA SER A 45 -13.71 44.39 12.48
C SER A 45 -13.64 44.41 10.94
N GLY A 46 -13.72 45.56 10.28
CA GLY A 46 -13.80 45.66 8.82
C GLY A 46 -12.59 45.14 8.03
N GLN A 47 -11.48 44.81 8.71
CA GLN A 47 -10.33 44.14 8.10
C GLN A 47 -10.41 42.61 8.17
N GLU A 48 -11.33 42.05 8.96
CA GLU A 48 -11.52 40.60 9.04
C GLU A 48 -12.40 40.09 7.89
N LEU A 49 -11.95 39.02 7.24
CA LEU A 49 -12.66 38.38 6.14
C LEU A 49 -14.06 37.89 6.55
N SER A 50 -14.21 37.40 7.78
CA SER A 50 -15.50 36.97 8.36
C SER A 50 -16.53 38.08 8.29
N THR A 51 -16.18 39.26 8.78
CA THR A 51 -17.03 40.45 8.82
C THR A 51 -17.39 40.93 7.42
N GLN A 52 -16.44 40.90 6.49
CA GLN A 52 -16.62 41.28 5.10
C GLN A 52 -17.56 40.33 4.34
N ILE A 53 -17.43 39.02 4.55
CA ILE A 53 -18.32 37.99 3.98
C ILE A 53 -19.73 38.13 4.56
N ASP A 54 -19.86 38.32 5.87
CA ASP A 54 -21.17 38.46 6.53
C ASP A 54 -21.89 39.75 6.08
N ALA A 55 -21.14 40.84 5.89
CA ALA A 55 -21.67 42.08 5.32
C ALA A 55 -22.22 41.88 3.90
N LEU A 56 -21.47 41.19 3.04
CA LEU A 56 -21.91 40.84 1.68
C LEU A 56 -23.17 39.96 1.68
N LEU A 57 -23.26 38.99 2.60
CA LEU A 57 -24.43 38.10 2.71
C LEU A 57 -25.69 38.85 3.16
N ILE A 58 -25.56 39.84 4.06
CA ILE A 58 -26.68 40.70 4.47
C ILE A 58 -27.19 41.50 3.27
N LEU A 59 -26.30 42.12 2.50
CA LEU A 59 -26.66 42.87 1.29
C LEU A 59 -27.28 41.96 0.22
N GLN A 60 -26.71 40.77 0.01
CA GLN A 60 -27.24 39.76 -0.91
C GLN A 60 -28.67 39.34 -0.53
N GLN A 61 -28.91 39.01 0.74
CA GLN A 61 -30.24 38.58 1.19
C GLN A 61 -31.29 39.66 0.94
N ARG A 62 -30.93 40.94 1.13
CA ARG A 62 -31.83 42.06 0.85
C ARG A 62 -32.06 42.26 -0.65
N LEU A 63 -31.02 42.07 -1.47
CA LEU A 63 -31.15 42.13 -2.92
C LEU A 63 -31.99 40.98 -3.48
N GLU A 64 -31.81 39.74 -3.02
CA GLU A 64 -32.64 38.59 -3.39
C GLU A 64 -34.12 38.82 -3.06
N GLN A 65 -34.41 39.46 -1.91
CA GLN A 65 -35.78 39.83 -1.55
C GLN A 65 -36.36 40.90 -2.49
N LEU A 66 -35.57 41.90 -2.88
CA LEU A 66 -36.00 42.93 -3.83
C LEU A 66 -36.15 42.36 -5.25
N ASP A 67 -35.31 41.40 -5.64
CA ASP A 67 -35.45 40.63 -6.89
C ASP A 67 -36.78 39.85 -6.93
N ASP A 68 -37.16 39.21 -5.83
CA ASP A 68 -38.46 38.52 -5.72
C ASP A 68 -39.63 39.50 -5.82
N PHE A 69 -39.53 40.69 -5.22
CA PHE A 69 -40.58 41.72 -5.32
C PHE A 69 -40.75 42.31 -6.72
N ASP A 70 -39.74 42.20 -7.60
CA ASP A 70 -39.87 42.56 -9.01
C ASP A 70 -40.67 41.54 -9.81
N GLN A 71 -40.58 40.26 -9.45
CA GLN A 71 -41.31 39.17 -10.13
C GLN A 71 -42.72 38.94 -9.52
N HIS A 72 -42.83 39.01 -8.20
CA HIS A 72 -44.03 38.67 -7.43
C HIS A 72 -44.37 39.76 -6.41
N ARG A 73 -44.60 40.99 -6.88
CA ARG A 73 -44.83 42.15 -6.00
C ARG A 73 -46.05 41.95 -5.07
N PRO A 74 -45.86 41.96 -3.74
CA PRO A 74 -46.97 41.99 -2.80
C PRO A 74 -47.82 43.25 -2.97
N LEU A 75 -49.15 43.13 -2.96
CA LEU A 75 -50.08 44.27 -3.12
C LEU A 75 -49.85 45.41 -2.12
N LYS A 76 -49.29 45.10 -0.93
CA LYS A 76 -48.90 46.06 0.10
C LYS A 76 -47.79 47.03 -0.32
N PHE A 77 -47.10 46.78 -1.43
CA PHE A 77 -46.07 47.65 -1.99
C PHE A 77 -46.48 48.27 -3.33
N SER A 78 -47.72 48.02 -3.80
CA SER A 78 -48.24 48.46 -5.10
C SER A 78 -48.79 49.89 -5.05
N PHE A 79 -49.55 50.31 -6.07
CA PHE A 79 -50.19 51.65 -6.14
C PHE A 79 -49.23 52.84 -6.36
N GLY A 80 -48.14 52.63 -7.11
CA GLY A 80 -47.26 53.70 -7.61
C GLY A 80 -46.26 54.29 -6.60
N LEU A 81 -46.25 53.81 -5.35
CA LEU A 81 -45.36 54.29 -4.27
C LEU A 81 -44.13 53.40 -4.04
N TYR A 82 -43.88 52.42 -4.90
CA TYR A 82 -42.81 51.43 -4.70
C TYR A 82 -41.41 52.04 -4.82
N GLN A 83 -40.63 51.98 -3.73
CA GLN A 83 -39.26 52.51 -3.67
C GLN A 83 -38.18 51.43 -3.86
N GLY A 84 -38.57 50.15 -3.95
CA GLY A 84 -37.61 49.05 -3.99
C GLY A 84 -36.69 49.03 -5.21
N ASN A 85 -37.12 49.58 -6.36
CA ASN A 85 -36.27 49.69 -7.55
C ASN A 85 -35.03 50.58 -7.32
N GLU A 86 -35.23 51.75 -6.70
CA GLU A 86 -34.15 52.69 -6.42
C GLU A 86 -33.23 52.15 -5.31
N LEU A 87 -33.82 51.54 -4.28
CA LEU A 87 -33.08 50.88 -3.20
C LEU A 87 -32.22 49.73 -3.74
N LYS A 88 -32.78 48.92 -4.65
CA LYS A 88 -32.09 47.82 -5.32
C LYS A 88 -30.89 48.31 -6.12
N GLU A 89 -31.04 49.39 -6.90
CA GLU A 89 -29.90 49.93 -7.65
C GLU A 89 -28.76 50.39 -6.75
N LYS A 90 -29.06 51.05 -5.63
CA LYS A 90 -28.05 51.53 -4.67
C LYS A 90 -27.40 50.37 -3.92
N LEU A 91 -28.19 49.41 -3.42
CA LEU A 91 -27.69 48.22 -2.73
C LEU A 91 -26.85 47.35 -3.66
N LYS A 92 -27.25 47.19 -4.92
CA LYS A 92 -26.52 46.43 -5.92
C LYS A 92 -25.15 47.05 -6.20
N ALA A 93 -25.05 48.38 -6.24
CA ALA A 93 -23.78 49.06 -6.41
C ALA A 93 -22.81 48.78 -5.24
N GLU A 94 -23.29 48.85 -4.00
CA GLU A 94 -22.45 48.55 -2.82
C GLU A 94 -22.10 47.06 -2.73
N TYR A 95 -23.05 46.17 -3.03
CA TYR A 95 -22.78 44.73 -3.10
C TYR A 95 -21.69 44.40 -4.13
N LEU A 96 -21.81 44.94 -5.35
CA LEU A 96 -20.82 44.72 -6.42
C LEU A 96 -19.45 45.33 -6.09
N LYS A 97 -19.41 46.42 -5.32
CA LYS A 97 -18.15 46.97 -4.79
C LYS A 97 -17.48 46.00 -3.81
N GLY A 98 -18.25 45.36 -2.92
CA GLY A 98 -17.74 44.31 -2.05
C GLY A 98 -17.32 43.06 -2.83
N VAL A 99 -18.09 42.62 -3.84
CA VAL A 99 -17.69 41.53 -4.75
C VAL A 99 -16.38 41.85 -5.48
N ARG A 100 -16.20 43.10 -5.94
CA ARG A 100 -14.94 43.55 -6.54
C ARG A 100 -13.76 43.35 -5.59
N GLN A 101 -13.90 43.77 -4.34
CA GLN A 101 -12.81 43.79 -3.36
C GLN A 101 -12.51 42.42 -2.76
N ILE A 102 -13.52 41.60 -2.51
CA ILE A 102 -13.39 40.36 -1.73
C ILE A 102 -13.32 39.14 -2.65
N VAL A 103 -13.98 39.16 -3.81
CA VAL A 103 -14.08 38.02 -4.71
C VAL A 103 -13.18 38.21 -5.95
N LEU A 104 -13.45 39.25 -6.75
CA LEU A 104 -12.85 39.38 -8.07
C LEU A 104 -11.39 39.84 -8.02
N ALA A 105 -11.05 40.88 -7.26
CA ALA A 105 -9.68 41.38 -7.20
C ALA A 105 -8.67 40.36 -6.63
N PRO A 106 -8.96 39.65 -5.51
CA PRO A 106 -8.06 38.61 -5.02
C PRO A 106 -7.93 37.44 -6.00
N SER A 107 -9.03 37.05 -6.65
CA SER A 107 -9.01 36.01 -7.68
C SER A 107 -8.18 36.41 -8.89
N GLN A 108 -8.34 37.65 -9.37
CA GLN A 108 -7.58 38.18 -10.48
C GLN A 108 -6.07 38.27 -10.15
N GLN A 109 -5.72 38.64 -8.93
CA GLN A 109 -4.33 38.67 -8.45
C GLN A 109 -3.73 37.26 -8.39
N ASN A 110 -4.46 36.27 -7.88
CA ASN A 110 -4.02 34.89 -7.85
C ASN A 110 -3.87 34.31 -9.26
N ILE A 111 -4.80 34.63 -10.17
CA ILE A 111 -4.67 34.30 -11.60
C ILE A 111 -3.43 34.96 -12.18
N ALA A 112 -3.16 36.24 -11.88
CA ALA A 112 -1.97 36.93 -12.38
C ALA A 112 -0.67 36.27 -11.92
N GLN A 113 -0.57 35.92 -10.64
CA GLN A 113 0.57 35.19 -10.08
C GLN A 113 0.71 33.80 -10.72
N TYR A 114 -0.41 33.11 -10.95
CA TYR A 114 -0.42 31.84 -11.66
C TYR A 114 0.10 31.97 -13.10
N LEU A 115 -0.35 32.98 -13.85
CA LEU A 115 0.13 33.24 -15.22
C LEU A 115 1.62 33.61 -15.26
N GLN A 116 2.13 34.28 -14.22
CA GLN A 116 3.58 34.49 -14.05
C GLN A 116 4.36 33.18 -13.84
N ARG A 117 3.80 32.23 -13.08
CA ARG A 117 4.40 30.88 -12.92
C ARG A 117 4.36 30.06 -14.20
N VAL A 118 3.25 30.13 -14.95
CA VAL A 118 3.10 29.50 -16.28
C VAL A 118 4.24 29.94 -17.20
N LYS A 119 4.59 31.22 -17.22
CA LYS A 119 5.75 31.72 -17.98
C LYS A 119 7.07 31.04 -17.54
N GLY A 120 7.30 30.88 -16.25
CA GLY A 120 8.49 30.20 -15.72
C GLY A 120 8.61 28.74 -16.15
N ASN A 121 7.50 28.10 -16.51
CA ASN A 121 7.41 26.70 -16.93
C ASN A 121 7.26 26.52 -18.45
N GLU A 122 7.60 27.51 -19.28
CA GLU A 122 7.42 27.47 -20.74
C GLU A 122 7.99 26.19 -21.38
N GLN A 123 9.17 25.73 -20.98
CA GLN A 123 9.77 24.50 -21.52
C GLN A 123 8.96 23.25 -21.18
N THR A 124 8.45 23.15 -19.96
CA THR A 124 7.60 22.04 -19.50
C THR A 124 6.23 22.08 -20.18
N LEU A 125 5.66 23.27 -20.39
CA LEU A 125 4.42 23.46 -21.14
C LEU A 125 4.56 23.02 -22.60
N LYS A 126 5.72 23.29 -23.22
CA LYS A 126 6.05 22.76 -24.54
C LYS A 126 6.19 21.23 -24.52
N GLN A 127 6.75 20.61 -23.50
CA GLN A 127 6.81 19.15 -23.43
C GLN A 127 5.43 18.51 -23.21
N ASN A 128 4.56 19.16 -22.44
CA ASN A 128 3.22 18.69 -22.12
C ASN A 128 2.17 19.00 -23.21
N HIS A 129 2.56 19.64 -24.33
CA HIS A 129 1.61 20.09 -25.35
C HIS A 129 0.96 18.95 -26.15
N VAL A 130 1.63 17.79 -26.28
CA VAL A 130 1.10 16.66 -27.08
C VAL A 130 0.00 15.89 -26.33
N ASN A 131 0.01 15.93 -24.99
CA ASN A 131 -0.92 15.20 -24.15
C ASN A 131 -1.56 16.15 -23.13
N VAL A 132 -2.68 16.79 -23.50
CA VAL A 132 -3.52 17.48 -22.51
C VAL A 132 -4.09 16.42 -21.57
N VAL A 133 -3.46 16.26 -20.41
CA VAL A 133 -3.92 15.38 -19.34
C VAL A 133 -5.14 16.04 -18.71
N ILE A 134 -6.32 15.52 -19.00
CA ILE A 134 -7.55 15.93 -18.30
C ILE A 134 -7.49 15.35 -16.89
N LYS A 135 -7.02 16.15 -15.93
CA LYS A 135 -7.22 15.85 -14.50
C LYS A 135 -8.63 16.27 -14.11
N GLN A 136 -9.62 15.40 -14.34
CA GLN A 136 -10.94 15.58 -13.73
C GLN A 136 -10.79 15.30 -12.23
N THR A 137 -10.96 16.34 -11.41
CA THR A 137 -11.01 16.23 -9.95
C THR A 137 -12.15 15.30 -9.57
N SER A 138 -11.81 14.13 -9.03
CA SER A 138 -12.74 13.29 -8.28
C SER A 138 -13.44 14.16 -7.23
N SER A 139 -14.75 13.97 -7.02
CA SER A 139 -15.53 14.71 -6.01
C SER A 139 -14.98 14.63 -4.57
N ASN A 140 -13.99 13.76 -4.31
CA ASN A 140 -13.30 13.59 -3.03
C ASN A 140 -11.80 13.97 -3.03
N GLN A 141 -11.23 14.48 -4.13
CA GLN A 141 -9.90 15.07 -4.09
C GLN A 141 -10.01 16.58 -3.87
N ILE A 142 -9.30 17.06 -2.85
CA ILE A 142 -9.16 18.47 -2.50
C ILE A 142 -8.84 19.23 -3.79
N ALA A 143 -9.79 20.06 -4.26
CA ALA A 143 -9.62 20.89 -5.46
C ALA A 143 -8.38 21.77 -5.27
N SER A 144 -7.27 21.34 -5.89
CA SER A 144 -5.98 22.01 -5.84
C SER A 144 -5.97 23.14 -6.88
N GLU A 145 -5.07 24.11 -6.73
CA GLU A 145 -4.85 25.12 -7.76
C GLU A 145 -4.62 24.46 -9.14
N PRO A 146 -5.05 25.09 -10.25
CA PRO A 146 -4.77 24.60 -11.60
C PRO A 146 -3.26 24.39 -11.82
N SER A 147 -2.87 23.42 -12.66
CA SER A 147 -1.46 23.12 -12.87
C SER A 147 -0.81 24.18 -13.77
N ASP A 148 0.30 24.76 -13.31
CA ASP A 148 1.11 25.73 -14.07
C ASP A 148 1.98 25.08 -15.16
N THR A 149 1.92 23.75 -15.28
CA THR A 149 2.59 22.96 -16.33
C THR A 149 1.60 22.39 -17.35
N ASN A 150 0.30 22.67 -17.19
CA ASN A 150 -0.75 22.26 -18.13
C ASN A 150 -1.15 23.44 -19.03
N PRO A 151 -0.95 23.34 -20.36
CA PRO A 151 -1.33 24.42 -21.28
C PRO A 151 -2.80 24.83 -21.23
N GLN A 152 -3.69 23.91 -20.88
CA GLN A 152 -5.13 24.18 -20.82
C GLN A 152 -5.53 24.96 -19.58
N ASP A 153 -4.96 24.63 -18.43
CA ASP A 153 -5.18 25.37 -17.18
C ASP A 153 -4.67 26.82 -17.35
N ALA A 154 -3.52 26.98 -18.02
CA ALA A 154 -2.95 28.27 -18.39
C ALA A 154 -3.87 29.08 -19.31
N TYR A 155 -4.45 28.44 -20.33
CA TYR A 155 -5.42 29.06 -21.23
C TYR A 155 -6.71 29.48 -20.51
N ASN A 156 -7.30 28.59 -19.71
CA ASN A 156 -8.54 28.85 -18.98
C ASN A 156 -8.40 30.00 -17.97
N ALA A 157 -7.24 30.06 -17.30
CA ALA A 157 -6.89 31.15 -16.40
C ALA A 157 -6.71 32.47 -17.15
N LEU A 158 -6.01 32.48 -18.30
CA LEU A 158 -5.88 33.69 -19.15
C LEU A 158 -7.25 34.17 -19.65
N LYS A 159 -8.13 33.25 -20.08
CA LYS A 159 -9.49 33.56 -20.50
C LYS A 159 -10.28 34.26 -19.38
N ALA A 160 -10.25 33.71 -18.16
CA ALA A 160 -10.91 34.33 -17.00
C ALA A 160 -10.29 35.68 -16.62
N TYR A 161 -8.96 35.81 -16.70
CA TYR A 161 -8.26 37.08 -16.46
C TYR A 161 -8.73 38.18 -17.43
N LEU A 162 -8.84 37.84 -18.71
CA LEU A 162 -9.32 38.77 -19.74
C LEU A 162 -10.80 39.11 -19.57
N MET A 163 -11.65 38.14 -19.22
CA MET A 163 -13.07 38.38 -18.91
C MET A 163 -13.25 39.44 -17.85
N MET A 164 -12.51 39.39 -16.74
CA MET A 164 -12.61 40.38 -15.65
C MET A 164 -12.24 41.80 -16.10
N SER A 165 -11.49 41.95 -17.19
CA SER A 165 -11.10 43.25 -17.76
C SER A 165 -11.90 43.66 -19.00
N ASN A 166 -12.69 42.75 -19.58
CA ASN A 166 -13.44 43.01 -20.81
C ASN A 166 -14.85 42.36 -20.76
N PRO A 167 -15.89 43.17 -20.44
CA PRO A 167 -17.27 42.70 -20.36
C PRO A 167 -17.84 42.11 -21.65
N GLN A 168 -17.29 42.43 -22.82
CA GLN A 168 -17.80 41.93 -24.10
C GLN A 168 -17.68 40.40 -24.22
N TYR A 169 -16.72 39.80 -23.54
CA TYR A 169 -16.46 38.35 -23.59
C TYR A 169 -16.91 37.61 -22.33
N MET A 170 -17.81 38.20 -21.54
CA MET A 170 -18.25 37.64 -20.26
C MET A 170 -18.96 36.29 -20.46
N ASP A 171 -18.46 35.25 -19.78
CA ASP A 171 -19.12 33.95 -19.63
C ASP A 171 -19.24 33.65 -18.14
N ALA A 172 -20.45 33.76 -17.60
CA ALA A 172 -20.70 33.59 -16.17
C ALA A 172 -20.34 32.19 -15.67
N SER A 173 -20.48 31.15 -16.51
CA SER A 173 -20.20 29.77 -16.12
C SER A 173 -18.70 29.51 -16.02
N HIS A 174 -17.94 29.95 -17.03
CA HIS A 174 -16.48 29.84 -17.05
C HIS A 174 -15.84 30.68 -15.96
N LEU A 175 -16.32 31.93 -15.80
CA LEU A 175 -15.81 32.84 -14.77
C LEU A 175 -16.07 32.31 -13.36
N SER A 176 -17.25 31.75 -13.10
CA SER A 176 -17.59 31.11 -11.81
C SER A 176 -16.65 29.97 -11.47
N ASP A 177 -16.41 29.03 -12.40
CA ASP A 177 -15.49 27.90 -12.18
C ASP A 177 -14.06 28.39 -11.87
N GLN A 178 -13.54 29.32 -12.67
CA GLN A 178 -12.18 29.81 -12.49
C GLN A 178 -12.02 30.67 -11.22
N VAL A 179 -12.98 31.56 -10.93
CA VAL A 179 -12.99 32.32 -9.67
C VAL A 179 -13.06 31.38 -8.47
N THR A 180 -13.88 30.32 -8.51
CA THR A 180 -13.93 29.32 -7.42
C THR A 180 -12.55 28.72 -7.15
N ARG A 181 -11.80 28.36 -8.20
CA ARG A 181 -10.47 27.73 -8.10
C ARG A 181 -9.43 28.69 -7.52
N PHE A 182 -9.38 29.92 -8.01
CA PHE A 182 -8.35 30.89 -7.64
C PHE A 182 -8.69 31.69 -6.36
N TRP A 183 -9.95 31.86 -6.02
CA TRP A 183 -10.37 32.54 -4.80
C TRP A 183 -10.10 31.72 -3.54
N ARG A 184 -10.25 30.39 -3.64
CA ARG A 184 -10.16 29.47 -2.50
C ARG A 184 -8.82 29.52 -1.76
N SER A 185 -7.72 29.66 -2.49
CA SER A 185 -6.37 29.79 -1.93
C SER A 185 -6.22 31.07 -1.08
N TRP A 186 -6.79 32.17 -1.58
CA TRP A 186 -6.87 33.42 -0.82
C TRP A 186 -7.78 33.29 0.41
N LEU A 187 -8.94 32.66 0.27
CA LEU A 187 -9.85 32.43 1.39
C LEU A 187 -9.22 31.57 2.49
N ASP A 188 -8.54 30.47 2.14
CA ASP A 188 -7.87 29.59 3.11
C ASP A 188 -6.75 30.34 3.87
N THR A 189 -6.08 31.29 3.21
CA THR A 189 -5.01 32.13 3.80
C THR A 189 -5.57 33.25 4.69
N ASN A 190 -6.77 33.78 4.38
CA ASN A 190 -7.36 34.93 5.06
C ASN A 190 -8.53 34.57 6.01
N ARG A 191 -8.86 33.28 6.19
CA ARG A 191 -10.01 32.80 7.00
C ARG A 191 -9.97 33.17 8.49
N GLY A 192 -8.80 33.52 9.02
CA GLY A 192 -8.61 33.76 10.45
C GLY A 192 -9.09 32.57 11.30
N GLN A 193 -10.03 32.84 12.21
CA GLN A 193 -10.60 31.82 13.11
C GLN A 193 -11.82 31.07 12.53
N MET A 194 -12.30 31.43 11.34
CA MET A 194 -13.49 30.80 10.74
C MET A 194 -13.23 29.32 10.40
N PRO A 195 -14.15 28.40 10.77
CA PRO A 195 -14.11 27.02 10.33
C PRO A 195 -14.15 26.93 8.81
N ARG A 196 -13.26 26.11 8.23
CA ARG A 196 -13.12 26.00 6.78
C ARG A 196 -14.42 25.62 6.05
N GLY A 197 -15.18 24.68 6.61
CA GLY A 197 -16.46 24.25 6.02
C GLY A 197 -17.49 25.37 5.93
N GLU A 198 -17.58 26.20 6.97
CA GLU A 198 -18.47 27.36 7.00
C GLU A 198 -18.03 28.42 5.97
N MET A 199 -16.74 28.72 5.91
CA MET A 199 -16.17 29.67 4.95
C MET A 199 -16.50 29.29 3.50
N ILE A 200 -16.34 28.01 3.14
CA ILE A 200 -16.61 27.53 1.77
C ILE A 200 -18.08 27.69 1.41
N GLN A 201 -19.00 27.36 2.33
CA GLN A 201 -20.45 27.49 2.08
C GLN A 201 -20.86 28.96 1.87
N LYS A 202 -20.35 29.86 2.72
CA LYS A 202 -20.60 31.30 2.59
C LYS A 202 -20.03 31.86 1.29
N ALA A 203 -18.81 31.46 0.94
CA ALA A 203 -18.16 31.84 -0.30
C ALA A 203 -18.94 31.38 -1.54
N GLU A 204 -19.39 30.12 -1.57
CA GLU A 204 -20.19 29.57 -2.67
C GLU A 204 -21.52 30.32 -2.85
N LYS A 205 -22.18 30.70 -1.75
CA LYS A 205 -23.41 31.51 -1.79
C LYS A 205 -23.19 32.91 -2.37
N ILE A 206 -22.09 33.58 -2.01
CA ILE A 206 -21.73 34.89 -2.58
C ILE A 206 -21.39 34.75 -4.06
N LEU A 207 -20.56 33.75 -4.40
CA LEU A 207 -20.11 33.56 -5.76
C LEU A 207 -21.27 33.25 -6.71
N SER A 208 -22.13 32.28 -6.34
CA SER A 208 -23.30 31.91 -7.14
C SER A 208 -24.20 33.10 -7.44
N TYR A 209 -24.55 33.91 -6.42
CA TYR A 209 -25.36 35.11 -6.63
C TYR A 209 -24.63 36.18 -7.46
N SER A 210 -23.36 36.47 -7.16
CA SER A 210 -22.59 37.45 -7.93
C SER A 210 -22.52 37.12 -9.44
N MET A 211 -22.47 35.83 -9.80
CA MET A 211 -22.40 35.38 -11.18
C MET A 211 -23.74 35.51 -11.92
N THR A 212 -24.87 35.59 -11.21
CA THR A 212 -26.16 35.98 -11.82
C THR A 212 -26.14 37.43 -12.32
N LEU A 213 -25.31 38.27 -11.71
CA LEU A 213 -25.13 39.68 -12.05
C LEU A 213 -23.98 39.93 -13.05
N ALA A 214 -23.30 38.88 -13.53
CA ALA A 214 -22.10 39.02 -14.37
C ALA A 214 -22.33 39.79 -15.68
N ASN A 215 -23.56 39.74 -16.22
CA ASN A 215 -23.93 40.48 -17.45
C ASN A 215 -24.53 41.87 -17.17
N ASP A 216 -24.59 42.32 -15.91
CA ASP A 216 -25.05 43.66 -15.57
C ASP A 216 -24.03 44.72 -16.01
N LYS A 217 -24.51 45.86 -16.52
CA LYS A 217 -23.65 46.98 -16.96
C LYS A 217 -22.77 47.55 -15.83
N LYS A 218 -23.19 47.40 -14.57
CA LYS A 218 -22.45 47.85 -13.39
C LYS A 218 -21.56 46.76 -12.79
N PHE A 219 -21.48 45.57 -13.40
CA PHE A 219 -20.58 44.51 -12.93
C PHE A 219 -19.13 45.01 -12.91
N PRO A 220 -18.33 44.70 -11.88
CA PRO A 220 -17.00 45.28 -11.75
C PRO A 220 -16.07 44.90 -12.91
N VAL A 221 -15.47 45.93 -13.52
CA VAL A 221 -14.39 45.76 -14.49
C VAL A 221 -13.06 46.04 -13.78
N LEU A 222 -12.12 45.11 -13.91
CA LEU A 222 -10.79 45.19 -13.32
C LEU A 222 -9.74 45.59 -14.36
N GLU A 223 -8.65 46.18 -13.90
CA GLU A 223 -7.51 46.48 -14.77
C GLU A 223 -6.74 45.19 -15.10
N SER A 224 -6.26 45.07 -16.33
CA SER A 224 -5.39 43.96 -16.76
C SER A 224 -3.98 44.45 -17.05
N ASP A 225 -2.99 43.65 -16.66
CA ASP A 225 -1.60 43.89 -17.02
C ASP A 225 -1.37 43.45 -18.48
N ALA A 226 -1.27 44.43 -19.37
CA ALA A 226 -1.07 44.21 -20.80
C ALA A 226 0.21 43.41 -21.11
N GLN A 227 1.28 43.60 -20.32
CA GLN A 227 2.53 42.89 -20.48
C GLN A 227 2.38 41.42 -20.06
N LEU A 228 1.69 41.16 -18.95
CA LEU A 228 1.39 39.78 -18.52
C LEU A 228 0.53 39.05 -19.55
N VAL A 229 -0.49 39.72 -20.09
CA VAL A 229 -1.36 39.17 -21.12
C VAL A 229 -0.56 38.84 -22.38
N ASP A 230 0.26 39.77 -22.88
CA ASP A 230 1.05 39.53 -24.09
C ASP A 230 2.09 38.42 -23.89
N GLN A 231 2.79 38.40 -22.75
CA GLN A 231 3.75 37.34 -22.44
C GLN A 231 3.08 35.97 -22.32
N THR A 232 1.93 35.90 -21.64
CA THR A 232 1.17 34.64 -21.52
C THR A 232 0.66 34.19 -22.88
N ARG A 233 0.16 35.11 -23.71
CA ARG A 233 -0.22 34.82 -25.09
C ARG A 233 0.96 34.31 -25.89
N GLN A 234 2.15 34.90 -25.79
CA GLN A 234 3.34 34.43 -26.49
C GLN A 234 3.76 33.02 -26.04
N VAL A 235 3.73 32.72 -24.74
CA VAL A 235 3.99 31.38 -24.20
C VAL A 235 2.98 30.38 -24.73
N LEU A 236 1.68 30.67 -24.63
CA LEU A 236 0.62 29.80 -25.15
C LEU A 236 0.67 29.67 -26.68
N LEU A 237 0.97 30.75 -27.40
CA LEU A 237 1.17 30.73 -28.85
C LEU A 237 2.42 29.93 -29.22
N SER A 238 3.48 29.93 -28.41
CA SER A 238 4.67 29.10 -28.66
C SER A 238 4.38 27.60 -28.47
N VAL A 239 3.49 27.28 -27.54
CA VAL A 239 2.95 25.93 -27.30
C VAL A 239 2.03 25.51 -28.45
N VAL A 240 1.20 26.43 -28.96
CA VAL A 240 0.20 26.21 -30.02
C VAL A 240 0.82 26.19 -31.42
N ARG A 241 1.83 27.03 -31.72
CA ARG A 241 2.54 27.09 -33.01
C ARG A 241 3.40 25.85 -33.28
N GLY A 242 3.77 25.10 -32.25
CA GLY A 242 4.44 23.79 -32.38
C GLY A 242 3.46 22.61 -32.54
N MET A 243 2.16 22.83 -32.36
CA MET A 243 1.15 21.76 -32.36
C MET A 243 0.53 21.60 -33.76
N PRO A 244 0.56 20.38 -34.35
CA PRO A 244 -0.21 20.10 -35.55
C PRO A 244 -1.68 20.46 -35.36
N ALA A 245 -2.34 21.04 -36.38
CA ALA A 245 -3.75 21.44 -36.32
C ALA A 245 -4.66 20.28 -35.85
N ARG A 246 -4.32 19.05 -36.24
CA ARG A 246 -4.99 17.81 -35.80
C ARG A 246 -5.05 17.67 -34.29
N ASP A 247 -3.95 17.91 -33.59
CA ASP A 247 -3.85 17.68 -32.15
C ASP A 247 -4.61 18.77 -31.38
N ARG A 248 -4.70 20.00 -31.94
CA ARG A 248 -5.54 21.08 -31.40
C ARG A 248 -7.02 20.76 -31.48
N VAL A 249 -7.49 20.35 -32.66
CA VAL A 249 -8.87 19.93 -32.89
C VAL A 249 -9.23 18.75 -31.98
N TYR A 250 -8.34 17.76 -31.86
CA TYR A 250 -8.54 16.64 -30.95
C TYR A 250 -8.67 17.09 -29.49
N ASN A 251 -7.80 17.99 -29.03
CA ASN A 251 -7.87 18.57 -27.68
C ASN A 251 -9.17 19.36 -27.46
N GLU A 252 -9.68 20.06 -28.46
CA GLU A 252 -10.96 20.75 -28.37
C GLU A 252 -12.14 19.79 -28.18
N ILE A 253 -12.20 18.72 -28.97
CA ILE A 253 -13.18 17.64 -28.80
C ILE A 253 -13.08 17.09 -27.37
N LYS A 254 -11.85 16.89 -26.87
CA LYS A 254 -11.63 16.40 -25.50
C LYS A 254 -12.18 17.34 -24.42
N MET A 255 -11.96 18.64 -24.55
CA MET A 255 -12.45 19.64 -23.59
C MET A 255 -13.97 19.68 -23.54
N ARG A 256 -14.60 19.76 -24.72
CA ARG A 256 -16.07 19.80 -24.83
C ARG A 256 -16.71 18.53 -24.27
N ALA A 257 -16.06 17.37 -24.44
CA ALA A 257 -16.49 16.12 -23.82
C ALA A 257 -16.33 16.12 -22.30
N ALA A 258 -15.24 16.70 -21.76
CA ALA A 258 -14.98 16.71 -20.32
C ALA A 258 -16.05 17.46 -19.51
N VAL A 259 -16.74 18.43 -20.11
CA VAL A 259 -17.88 19.14 -19.50
C VAL A 259 -19.15 18.28 -19.51
N ARG A 260 -19.32 17.44 -20.54
CA ARG A 260 -20.53 16.62 -20.77
C ARG A 260 -20.49 15.29 -20.04
N TYR A 261 -19.30 14.71 -19.89
CA TYR A 261 -19.10 13.36 -19.37
C TYR A 261 -18.22 13.40 -18.11
N PRO A 262 -18.81 13.23 -16.91
CA PRO A 262 -18.05 13.19 -15.67
C PRO A 262 -17.14 11.95 -15.61
N ALA A 263 -16.09 12.03 -14.79
CA ALA A 263 -15.17 10.91 -14.60
C ALA A 263 -15.87 9.68 -14.02
N VAL A 264 -15.48 8.50 -14.51
CA VAL A 264 -15.94 7.20 -14.04
C VAL A 264 -14.94 6.61 -13.06
N THR A 265 -15.42 6.12 -11.91
CA THR A 265 -14.58 5.51 -10.87
C THR A 265 -14.91 4.03 -10.67
N VAL A 266 -13.98 3.27 -10.08
CA VAL A 266 -14.21 1.86 -9.72
C VAL A 266 -15.45 1.71 -8.83
N ALA A 267 -15.62 2.60 -7.83
CA ALA A 267 -16.76 2.60 -6.92
C ALA A 267 -18.10 2.76 -7.65
N GLN A 268 -18.17 3.60 -8.69
CA GLN A 268 -19.37 3.74 -9.53
C GLN A 268 -19.65 2.49 -10.37
N ILE A 269 -18.61 1.76 -10.79
CA ILE A 269 -18.77 0.51 -11.55
C ILE A 269 -19.29 -0.62 -10.67
N VAL A 270 -18.67 -0.86 -9.51
CA VAL A 270 -19.03 -1.99 -8.63
C VAL A 270 -20.26 -1.71 -7.75
N GLY A 271 -20.70 -0.45 -7.69
CA GLY A 271 -21.82 0.00 -6.88
C GLY A 271 -21.44 0.39 -5.45
N GLU A 272 -22.30 1.18 -4.82
CA GLU A 272 -22.05 1.81 -3.51
C GLU A 272 -21.79 0.80 -2.39
N THR A 273 -22.48 -0.36 -2.44
CA THR A 273 -22.31 -1.46 -1.48
C THR A 273 -20.89 -2.04 -1.47
N ASN A 274 -20.21 -2.00 -2.62
CA ASN A 274 -18.94 -2.68 -2.85
C ASN A 274 -17.73 -1.72 -2.86
N ARG A 275 -17.96 -0.42 -2.67
CA ARG A 275 -16.92 0.63 -2.72
C ARG A 275 -15.80 0.44 -1.69
N ASN A 276 -16.07 -0.28 -0.60
CA ASN A 276 -15.10 -0.56 0.46
C ASN A 276 -14.34 -1.89 0.26
N VAL A 277 -14.73 -2.68 -0.74
CA VAL A 277 -14.15 -4.01 -1.04
C VAL A 277 -13.23 -3.93 -2.25
N MET A 278 -13.60 -3.15 -3.26
CA MET A 278 -12.82 -2.92 -4.48
C MET A 278 -12.55 -1.43 -4.64
N LEU A 279 -11.26 -1.07 -4.65
CA LEU A 279 -10.76 0.30 -4.56
C LEU A 279 -10.11 0.72 -5.88
N GLY A 280 -10.32 1.98 -6.29
CA GLY A 280 -9.70 2.56 -7.47
C GLY A 280 -8.80 3.74 -7.13
N GLY A 281 -7.54 3.69 -7.56
CA GLY A 281 -6.58 4.80 -7.44
C GLY A 281 -6.63 5.80 -8.59
N TYR A 282 -7.47 5.56 -9.61
CA TYR A 282 -7.58 6.39 -10.80
C TYR A 282 -9.05 6.62 -11.19
N ALA A 283 -9.39 7.84 -11.58
CA ALA A 283 -10.69 8.18 -12.12
C ALA A 283 -10.57 8.30 -13.65
N LEU A 284 -11.29 7.46 -14.38
CA LEU A 284 -11.26 7.43 -15.84
C LEU A 284 -12.00 8.66 -16.38
N PRO A 285 -11.38 9.53 -17.20
CA PRO A 285 -12.09 10.66 -17.79
C PRO A 285 -13.28 10.17 -18.63
N GLY A 286 -14.47 10.77 -18.42
CA GLY A 286 -15.73 10.26 -18.97
C GLY A 286 -15.79 10.17 -20.50
N ILE A 287 -14.96 10.94 -21.19
CA ILE A 287 -14.78 10.88 -22.65
C ILE A 287 -14.30 9.51 -23.15
N PHE A 288 -13.56 8.76 -22.34
CA PHE A 288 -13.03 7.44 -22.70
C PHE A 288 -14.01 6.32 -22.32
N THR A 289 -15.31 6.55 -22.51
CA THR A 289 -16.36 5.54 -22.35
C THR A 289 -17.04 5.28 -23.69
N GLN A 290 -17.57 4.07 -23.89
CA GLN A 290 -18.36 3.71 -25.06
C GLN A 290 -19.52 4.70 -25.26
N LYS A 291 -20.17 5.10 -24.16
CA LYS A 291 -21.25 6.09 -24.18
C LYS A 291 -20.78 7.43 -24.79
N ALA A 292 -19.64 7.96 -24.35
CA ALA A 292 -19.13 9.21 -24.89
C ALA A 292 -18.70 9.10 -26.35
N TRP A 293 -18.17 7.92 -26.75
CA TRP A 293 -17.89 7.63 -28.15
C TRP A 293 -19.15 7.69 -29.03
N ASP A 294 -20.18 6.93 -28.65
CA ASP A 294 -21.42 6.77 -29.42
C ASP A 294 -22.24 8.08 -29.49
N GLU A 295 -22.29 8.83 -28.39
CA GLU A 295 -23.14 10.02 -28.29
C GLU A 295 -22.48 11.31 -28.82
N TYR A 296 -21.16 11.45 -28.67
CA TYR A 296 -20.46 12.72 -28.91
C TYR A 296 -19.19 12.59 -29.76
N VAL A 297 -18.22 11.76 -29.36
CA VAL A 297 -16.85 11.83 -29.92
C VAL A 297 -16.81 11.46 -31.41
N ASP A 298 -17.50 10.41 -31.85
CA ASP A 298 -17.50 10.02 -33.27
C ASP A 298 -18.07 11.14 -34.15
N LYS A 299 -19.19 11.74 -33.73
CA LYS A 299 -19.81 12.89 -34.42
C LYS A 299 -18.94 14.14 -34.40
N ALA A 300 -18.29 14.42 -33.27
CA ALA A 300 -17.42 15.58 -33.14
C ALA A 300 -16.16 15.46 -34.02
N ILE A 301 -15.62 14.24 -34.18
CA ILE A 301 -14.54 13.94 -35.13
C ILE A 301 -15.05 14.09 -36.57
N GLU A 302 -16.25 13.59 -36.88
CA GLU A 302 -16.87 13.71 -38.20
C GLU A 302 -17.12 15.19 -38.57
N ASP A 303 -17.67 15.98 -37.66
CA ASP A 303 -17.88 17.41 -37.86
C ASP A 303 -16.55 18.14 -38.10
N ALA A 304 -15.53 17.86 -37.29
CA ALA A 304 -14.23 18.51 -37.41
C ALA A 304 -13.47 18.14 -38.69
N ALA A 305 -13.69 16.94 -39.23
CA ALA A 305 -13.14 16.54 -40.53
C ALA A 305 -13.84 17.21 -41.72
N ASN A 306 -15.12 17.58 -41.57
CA ASN A 306 -15.96 18.09 -42.66
C ASN A 306 -16.19 19.61 -42.63
N LYS A 307 -15.92 20.29 -41.50
CA LYS A 307 -16.12 21.74 -41.33
C LYS A 307 -14.81 22.42 -40.95
N PRO A 308 -14.15 23.12 -41.90
CA PRO A 308 -13.05 24.03 -41.57
C PRO A 308 -13.59 25.08 -40.60
N THR A 309 -13.09 25.10 -39.37
CA THR A 309 -13.56 26.07 -38.37
C THR A 309 -12.50 27.16 -38.25
N ASP A 310 -12.69 28.28 -38.96
CA ASP A 310 -11.95 29.52 -38.70
C ASP A 310 -12.48 30.13 -37.39
N THR A 311 -12.10 29.55 -36.25
CA THR A 311 -12.43 30.14 -34.96
C THR A 311 -11.35 31.17 -34.63
N LYS A 312 -11.67 32.46 -34.80
CA LYS A 312 -10.82 33.53 -34.29
C LYS A 312 -10.83 33.47 -32.76
N ASP A 313 -9.80 32.85 -32.19
CA ASP A 313 -9.64 32.80 -30.74
C ASP A 313 -9.28 34.19 -30.20
N TRP A 314 -10.27 34.85 -29.62
CA TRP A 314 -10.14 36.17 -29.02
C TRP A 314 -9.20 36.18 -27.80
N VAL A 315 -9.00 35.03 -27.15
CA VAL A 315 -8.11 34.89 -25.97
C VAL A 315 -6.65 34.98 -26.41
N LEU A 316 -6.26 34.23 -27.44
CA LEU A 316 -4.88 34.23 -27.95
C LEU A 316 -4.61 35.34 -28.99
N ASN A 317 -5.66 36.02 -29.46
CA ASN A 317 -5.58 37.04 -30.51
C ASN A 317 -4.84 36.55 -31.77
N SER A 318 -5.04 35.28 -32.11
CA SER A 318 -4.46 34.66 -33.31
C SER A 318 -5.56 34.29 -34.30
N THR A 319 -5.45 34.78 -35.53
CA THR A 319 -6.14 34.21 -36.68
C THR A 319 -5.30 33.03 -37.17
N GLN A 320 -5.45 31.87 -36.53
CA GLN A 320 -4.92 30.62 -37.05
C GLN A 320 -6.10 29.73 -37.41
N SER A 321 -6.16 29.36 -38.68
CA SER A 321 -7.15 28.42 -39.18
C SER A 321 -6.85 27.04 -38.59
N ASP A 322 -7.79 26.47 -37.86
CA ASP A 322 -7.81 25.03 -37.54
C ASP A 322 -8.27 24.21 -38.76
N ASP A 323 -7.89 24.69 -39.94
CA ASP A 323 -8.26 24.12 -41.21
C ASP A 323 -7.41 22.86 -41.45
N LEU A 324 -8.00 21.72 -41.08
CA LEU A 324 -7.42 20.41 -41.32
C LEU A 324 -7.40 20.07 -42.82
N THR A 325 -8.06 20.82 -43.71
CA THR A 325 -8.10 20.49 -45.14
C THR A 325 -6.73 20.51 -45.82
N PHE A 326 -5.76 21.24 -45.27
CA PHE A 326 -4.36 21.21 -45.71
C PHE A 326 -3.58 19.98 -45.25
N SER A 327 -4.15 19.13 -44.38
CA SER A 327 -3.50 17.94 -43.79
C SER A 327 -3.94 16.60 -44.41
N GLY A 328 -4.92 16.60 -45.32
CA GLY A 328 -5.39 15.41 -46.03
C GLY A 328 -6.87 15.50 -46.43
N SER A 329 -7.41 14.43 -47.01
CA SER A 329 -8.86 14.35 -47.26
C SER A 329 -9.65 14.23 -45.95
N PRO A 330 -10.94 14.63 -45.89
CA PRO A 330 -11.78 14.45 -44.70
C PRO A 330 -11.74 13.04 -44.11
N ASP A 331 -11.72 12.01 -44.96
CA ASP A 331 -11.60 10.61 -44.53
C ASP A 331 -10.25 10.30 -43.87
N GLN A 332 -9.15 10.87 -44.37
CA GLN A 332 -7.82 10.70 -43.77
C GLN A 332 -7.75 11.40 -42.40
N ILE A 333 -8.31 12.61 -42.30
CA ILE A 333 -8.39 13.36 -41.05
C ILE A 333 -9.22 12.60 -40.00
N ARG A 334 -10.40 12.11 -40.39
CA ARG A 334 -11.25 11.27 -39.53
C ARG A 334 -10.47 10.06 -39.01
N LYS A 335 -9.82 9.32 -39.89
CA LYS A 335 -9.01 8.13 -39.51
C LYS A 335 -7.91 8.48 -38.52
N GLN A 336 -7.17 9.57 -38.75
CA GLN A 336 -6.09 10.00 -37.86
C GLN A 336 -6.61 10.42 -36.48
N LEU A 337 -7.68 11.22 -36.42
CA LEU A 337 -8.31 11.64 -35.16
C LEU A 337 -8.89 10.45 -34.39
N THR A 338 -9.55 9.52 -35.09
CA THR A 338 -10.03 8.27 -34.48
C THR A 338 -8.87 7.42 -33.94
N GLN A 339 -7.75 7.34 -34.67
CA GLN A 339 -6.57 6.59 -34.22
C GLN A 339 -5.95 7.21 -32.95
N LEU A 340 -5.82 8.54 -32.90
CA LEU A 340 -5.37 9.24 -31.69
C LEU A 340 -6.30 8.96 -30.51
N TYR A 341 -7.62 9.08 -30.74
CA TYR A 341 -8.62 8.77 -29.72
C TYR A 341 -8.48 7.34 -29.17
N LYS A 342 -8.38 6.34 -30.05
CA LYS A 342 -8.24 4.94 -29.65
C LYS A 342 -6.94 4.68 -28.88
N GLN A 343 -5.83 5.30 -29.29
CA GLN A 343 -4.55 5.18 -28.58
C GLN A 343 -4.64 5.72 -27.16
N GLU A 344 -5.23 6.91 -26.98
CA GLU A 344 -5.40 7.49 -25.65
C GLU A 344 -6.43 6.71 -24.82
N TYR A 345 -7.52 6.23 -25.44
CA TYR A 345 -8.49 5.33 -24.82
C TYR A 345 -7.80 4.12 -24.20
N ILE A 346 -6.93 3.44 -24.95
CA ILE A 346 -6.18 2.28 -24.45
C ILE A 346 -5.27 2.66 -23.28
N ALA A 347 -4.55 3.77 -23.37
CA ALA A 347 -3.64 4.22 -22.32
C ALA A 347 -4.38 4.53 -21.01
N GLU A 348 -5.52 5.22 -21.11
CA GLU A 348 -6.35 5.61 -19.97
C GLU A 348 -7.03 4.42 -19.29
N TRP A 349 -7.52 3.45 -20.06
CA TRP A 349 -8.06 2.19 -19.52
C TRP A 349 -6.98 1.33 -18.86
N LYS A 350 -5.77 1.26 -19.43
CA LYS A 350 -4.64 0.56 -18.77
C LYS A 350 -4.30 1.18 -17.42
N LYS A 351 -4.28 2.52 -17.30
CA LYS A 351 -4.10 3.21 -16.01
C LYS A 351 -5.22 2.87 -15.04
N PHE A 352 -6.47 2.93 -15.49
CA PHE A 352 -7.64 2.63 -14.66
C PHE A 352 -7.62 1.21 -14.09
N ILE A 353 -7.35 0.21 -14.94
CA ILE A 353 -7.27 -1.19 -14.53
C ILE A 353 -6.09 -1.42 -13.58
N ASN A 354 -4.91 -0.90 -13.91
CA ASN A 354 -3.73 -1.05 -13.07
C ASN A 354 -3.85 -0.36 -11.70
N ALA A 355 -4.64 0.71 -11.60
CA ALA A 355 -4.92 1.40 -10.35
C ALA A 355 -6.00 0.72 -9.48
N THR A 356 -6.55 -0.41 -9.93
CA THR A 356 -7.58 -1.16 -9.21
C THR A 356 -6.95 -2.16 -8.25
N HIS A 357 -7.44 -2.18 -7.01
CA HIS A 357 -6.93 -3.04 -5.93
C HIS A 357 -8.08 -3.49 -5.02
N TYR A 358 -7.86 -4.56 -4.25
CA TYR A 358 -8.81 -5.05 -3.25
C TYR A 358 -8.47 -4.52 -1.86
N ALA A 359 -9.50 -4.28 -1.06
CA ALA A 359 -9.32 -3.90 0.33
C ALA A 359 -8.68 -5.04 1.14
N LYS A 360 -7.75 -4.69 2.04
CA LYS A 360 -7.10 -5.62 2.97
C LYS A 360 -7.74 -5.46 4.35
N GLY A 361 -8.28 -6.54 4.90
CA GLY A 361 -8.78 -6.58 6.26
C GLY A 361 -7.64 -6.50 7.29
N PRO A 362 -7.86 -5.89 8.47
CA PRO A 362 -6.85 -5.83 9.53
C PRO A 362 -6.58 -7.19 10.18
N ASP A 363 -7.53 -8.14 10.10
CA ASP A 363 -7.46 -9.46 10.68
C ASP A 363 -8.15 -10.50 9.78
N PHE A 364 -8.03 -11.78 10.16
CA PHE A 364 -8.67 -12.90 9.46
C PHE A 364 -10.19 -12.74 9.34
N VAL A 365 -10.87 -12.30 10.40
CA VAL A 365 -12.34 -12.22 10.45
C VAL A 365 -12.87 -11.18 9.46
N GLN A 366 -12.19 -10.03 9.38
CA GLN A 366 -12.53 -8.95 8.47
C GLN A 366 -12.16 -9.31 7.04
N GLN A 367 -11.03 -9.99 6.82
CA GLN A 367 -10.68 -10.50 5.50
C GLN A 367 -11.67 -11.57 5.01
N ALA A 368 -12.20 -12.42 5.90
CA ALA A 368 -13.23 -13.39 5.57
C ALA A 368 -14.54 -12.70 5.13
N LYS A 369 -14.93 -11.58 5.77
CA LYS A 369 -16.09 -10.76 5.32
C LYS A 369 -15.89 -10.11 3.96
N ILE A 370 -14.67 -9.65 3.66
CA ILE A 370 -14.33 -9.15 2.32
C ILE A 370 -14.48 -10.29 1.30
N MET A 371 -14.01 -11.49 1.67
CA MET A 371 -14.12 -12.68 0.84
C MET A 371 -15.56 -13.20 0.70
N ASP A 372 -16.45 -12.88 1.65
CA ASP A 372 -17.89 -13.17 1.51
C ASP A 372 -18.50 -12.47 0.30
N VAL A 373 -18.13 -11.20 0.10
CA VAL A 373 -18.62 -10.38 -1.01
C VAL A 373 -17.90 -10.74 -2.31
N LEU A 374 -16.56 -10.89 -2.27
CA LEU A 374 -15.78 -11.19 -3.48
C LEU A 374 -16.06 -12.60 -4.02
N GLY A 375 -16.34 -13.56 -3.14
CA GLY A 375 -16.52 -14.98 -3.47
C GLY A 375 -17.97 -15.38 -3.71
N GLU A 376 -18.89 -14.41 -3.81
CA GLU A 376 -20.28 -14.67 -4.21
C GLU A 376 -20.38 -14.77 -5.74
N PRO A 377 -20.62 -15.97 -6.33
CA PRO A 377 -20.45 -16.15 -7.78
C PRO A 377 -21.31 -15.26 -8.67
N GLN A 378 -22.53 -14.93 -8.22
CA GLN A 378 -23.49 -14.17 -9.04
C GLN A 378 -23.32 -12.66 -8.88
N ASN A 379 -23.12 -12.18 -7.65
CA ASN A 379 -23.10 -10.75 -7.33
C ASN A 379 -21.69 -10.21 -7.01
N SER A 380 -20.64 -10.97 -7.32
CA SER A 380 -19.26 -10.57 -7.03
C SER A 380 -18.91 -9.22 -7.68
N PRO A 381 -18.28 -8.28 -6.94
CA PRO A 381 -17.71 -7.07 -7.50
C PRO A 381 -16.70 -7.35 -8.63
N ILE A 382 -15.99 -8.49 -8.56
CA ILE A 382 -15.04 -8.92 -9.60
C ILE A 382 -15.79 -9.15 -10.91
N ARG A 383 -16.97 -9.78 -10.83
CA ARG A 383 -17.83 -10.02 -12.00
C ARG A 383 -18.28 -8.70 -12.61
N THR A 384 -18.93 -7.86 -11.82
CA THR A 384 -19.47 -6.57 -12.27
C THR A 384 -18.37 -5.71 -12.90
N TYR A 385 -17.18 -5.70 -12.31
CA TYR A 385 -16.03 -4.98 -12.83
C TYR A 385 -15.54 -5.54 -14.16
N ILE A 386 -15.27 -6.85 -14.24
CA ILE A 386 -14.74 -7.50 -15.46
C ILE A 386 -15.76 -7.44 -16.60
N ASP A 387 -17.05 -7.65 -16.32
CA ASP A 387 -18.13 -7.50 -17.32
C ASP A 387 -18.17 -6.07 -17.88
N ARG A 388 -18.01 -5.05 -17.01
CA ARG A 388 -17.97 -3.66 -17.45
C ARG A 388 -16.72 -3.35 -18.28
N VAL A 389 -15.55 -3.81 -17.83
CA VAL A 389 -14.29 -3.63 -18.58
C VAL A 389 -14.39 -4.30 -19.95
N ALA A 390 -14.89 -5.54 -20.02
CA ALA A 390 -15.06 -6.25 -21.28
C ALA A 390 -15.96 -5.47 -22.24
N LYS A 391 -17.11 -4.98 -21.77
CA LYS A 391 -18.04 -4.17 -22.59
C LYS A 391 -17.40 -2.87 -23.10
N GLU A 392 -16.74 -2.13 -22.21
CA GLU A 392 -16.11 -0.84 -22.54
C GLU A 392 -14.87 -1.01 -23.42
N THR A 393 -14.22 -2.17 -23.42
CA THR A 393 -13.01 -2.40 -24.21
C THR A 393 -13.24 -3.22 -25.47
N SER A 394 -14.50 -3.56 -25.78
CA SER A 394 -14.85 -4.38 -26.95
C SER A 394 -15.73 -3.69 -27.99
N TRP A 395 -16.09 -2.41 -27.80
CA TRP A 395 -17.05 -1.72 -28.68
C TRP A 395 -16.52 -1.49 -30.10
N ASP A 396 -15.21 -1.49 -30.31
CA ASP A 396 -14.67 -1.29 -31.66
C ASP A 396 -14.59 -2.57 -32.50
N ASN A 397 -15.16 -3.67 -31.99
CA ASN A 397 -15.33 -4.93 -32.72
C ASN A 397 -16.82 -5.34 -32.77
N PRO A 398 -17.47 -5.27 -33.95
CA PRO A 398 -18.90 -5.57 -34.09
C PRO A 398 -19.24 -7.05 -33.86
N VAL A 399 -18.29 -7.97 -34.10
CA VAL A 399 -18.49 -9.41 -33.85
C VAL A 399 -18.53 -9.68 -32.34
N VAL A 400 -17.62 -9.06 -31.59
CA VAL A 400 -17.55 -9.21 -30.12
C VAL A 400 -18.77 -8.56 -29.45
N GLN A 401 -19.20 -7.39 -29.91
CA GLN A 401 -20.42 -6.74 -29.41
C GLN A 401 -21.69 -7.59 -29.63
N ALA A 402 -21.80 -8.23 -30.79
CA ALA A 402 -22.94 -9.08 -31.12
C ALA A 402 -23.00 -10.35 -30.24
N GLU A 403 -21.85 -10.89 -29.83
CA GLU A 403 -21.78 -12.03 -28.90
C GLU A 403 -22.04 -11.64 -27.44
N LEU A 404 -21.56 -10.47 -26.98
CA LEU A 404 -21.78 -9.99 -25.60
C LEU A 404 -23.24 -9.65 -25.29
N ALA A 405 -24.06 -9.39 -26.31
CA ALA A 405 -25.46 -9.00 -26.18
C ALA A 405 -26.48 -10.18 -26.16
N ALA A 406 -26.05 -11.44 -26.01
CA ALA A 406 -26.85 -12.66 -26.29
C ALA A 406 -28.21 -12.81 -25.52
N PRO A 407 -29.23 -13.58 -26.02
CA PRO A 407 -29.32 -14.39 -27.25
C PRO A 407 -30.59 -14.14 -28.12
N GLN A 408 -31.14 -12.91 -28.21
CA GLN A 408 -32.44 -12.69 -28.89
C GLN A 408 -32.49 -11.55 -29.93
N THR A 409 -31.37 -11.09 -30.45
CA THR A 409 -31.39 -10.13 -31.56
C THR A 409 -31.11 -10.83 -32.88
N GLY A 410 -32.13 -10.87 -33.74
CA GLY A 410 -32.11 -11.43 -35.10
C GLY A 410 -31.04 -10.86 -36.04
N PHE A 411 -30.19 -9.94 -35.56
CA PHE A 411 -29.02 -9.43 -36.24
C PHE A 411 -27.92 -10.49 -36.41
N VAL A 412 -27.71 -11.41 -35.45
CA VAL A 412 -26.75 -12.53 -35.61
C VAL A 412 -27.25 -13.52 -36.66
N ALA A 413 -28.56 -13.79 -36.70
CA ALA A 413 -29.17 -14.62 -37.73
C ALA A 413 -29.14 -13.94 -39.11
N TRP A 414 -29.33 -12.62 -39.17
CA TRP A 414 -29.17 -11.82 -40.39
C TRP A 414 -27.72 -11.78 -40.88
N PHE A 415 -26.74 -11.61 -39.98
CA PHE A 415 -25.30 -11.60 -40.31
C PHE A 415 -24.84 -12.98 -40.76
N LYS A 416 -25.25 -14.06 -40.06
CA LYS A 416 -24.99 -15.43 -40.52
C LYS A 416 -25.62 -15.69 -41.89
N ARG A 417 -26.85 -15.25 -42.14
CA ARG A 417 -27.53 -15.47 -43.44
C ARG A 417 -26.90 -14.67 -44.59
N LYS A 418 -26.39 -13.46 -44.33
CA LYS A 418 -25.84 -12.57 -45.36
C LYS A 418 -24.34 -12.78 -45.62
N VAL A 419 -23.59 -13.29 -44.63
CA VAL A 419 -22.13 -13.48 -44.72
C VAL A 419 -21.73 -14.96 -44.85
N LEU A 420 -22.44 -15.91 -44.22
CA LEU A 420 -22.20 -17.36 -44.41
C LEU A 420 -22.97 -17.95 -45.61
N GLY A 421 -23.85 -17.17 -46.26
CA GLY A 421 -24.55 -17.58 -47.49
C GLY A 421 -23.66 -17.68 -48.73
N GLN A 422 -22.43 -17.14 -48.68
CA GLN A 422 -21.39 -17.34 -49.70
C GLN A 422 -20.21 -18.04 -49.04
N GLY A 423 -20.15 -19.36 -49.20
CA GLY A 423 -19.14 -20.20 -48.57
C GLY A 423 -17.73 -19.91 -49.08
N LYS A 424 -16.96 -19.11 -48.32
CA LYS A 424 -15.49 -19.14 -48.26
C LYS A 424 -15.03 -18.73 -46.86
N SER A 425 -14.59 -19.71 -46.07
CA SER A 425 -14.06 -19.54 -44.71
C SER A 425 -12.86 -18.58 -44.61
N ASP A 426 -12.08 -18.46 -45.69
CA ASP A 426 -10.86 -17.64 -45.73
C ASP A 426 -11.14 -16.13 -45.86
N GLU A 427 -12.25 -15.74 -46.49
CA GLU A 427 -12.69 -14.33 -46.56
C GLU A 427 -13.31 -13.88 -45.22
N ILE A 428 -13.93 -14.79 -44.47
CA ILE A 428 -14.44 -14.53 -43.12
C ILE A 428 -13.27 -14.34 -42.12
N GLN A 429 -12.19 -15.12 -42.23
CA GLN A 429 -11.00 -14.93 -41.40
C GLN A 429 -10.23 -13.65 -41.76
N ARG A 430 -10.11 -13.30 -43.05
CA ARG A 430 -9.48 -12.04 -43.48
C ARG A 430 -10.32 -10.82 -43.12
N ALA A 431 -11.64 -10.88 -43.30
CA ALA A 431 -12.55 -9.82 -42.87
C ALA A 431 -12.58 -9.68 -41.34
N SER A 432 -12.56 -10.78 -40.56
CA SER A 432 -12.48 -10.77 -39.10
C SER A 432 -11.15 -10.23 -38.57
N ASN A 433 -10.03 -10.51 -39.24
CA ASN A 433 -8.72 -9.98 -38.86
C ASN A 433 -8.56 -8.49 -39.27
N GLN A 434 -9.23 -8.05 -40.34
CA GLN A 434 -9.29 -6.64 -40.75
C GLN A 434 -10.33 -5.81 -39.98
N THR A 435 -11.29 -6.44 -39.29
CA THR A 435 -12.33 -5.77 -38.46
C THR A 435 -12.11 -5.90 -36.95
N GLN A 436 -10.99 -6.49 -36.50
CA GLN A 436 -10.59 -6.40 -35.11
C GLN A 436 -10.17 -4.97 -34.80
N GLY A 437 -11.02 -4.23 -34.09
CA GLY A 437 -10.70 -2.90 -33.63
C GLY A 437 -9.48 -2.90 -32.69
N GLN A 438 -8.67 -1.85 -32.79
CA GLN A 438 -7.42 -1.65 -32.04
C GLN A 438 -7.62 -1.77 -30.52
N ILE A 439 -8.76 -1.32 -29.98
CA ILE A 439 -9.06 -1.41 -28.54
C ILE A 439 -9.34 -2.87 -28.18
N SER A 440 -10.23 -3.53 -28.90
CA SER A 440 -10.57 -4.94 -28.69
C SER A 440 -9.37 -5.87 -28.75
N GLN A 441 -8.38 -5.58 -29.60
CA GLN A 441 -7.13 -6.35 -29.68
C GLN A 441 -6.29 -6.22 -28.40
N GLN A 442 -6.19 -5.00 -27.85
CA GLN A 442 -5.39 -4.73 -26.65
C GLN A 442 -6.03 -5.24 -25.35
N PHE A 443 -7.33 -5.53 -25.36
CA PHE A 443 -8.09 -5.98 -24.18
C PHE A 443 -8.82 -7.31 -24.41
N GLN A 444 -8.39 -8.08 -25.42
CA GLN A 444 -9.02 -9.34 -25.81
C GLN A 444 -9.18 -10.32 -24.63
N VAL A 445 -8.25 -10.26 -23.67
CA VAL A 445 -8.27 -11.04 -22.43
C VAL A 445 -9.58 -10.90 -21.65
N PHE A 446 -10.11 -9.69 -21.47
CA PHE A 446 -11.33 -9.48 -20.69
C PHE A 446 -12.56 -10.04 -21.39
N TYR A 447 -12.59 -9.91 -22.72
CA TYR A 447 -13.61 -10.55 -23.52
C TYR A 447 -13.56 -12.08 -23.41
N GLN A 448 -12.37 -12.69 -23.52
CA GLN A 448 -12.22 -14.14 -23.37
C GLN A 448 -12.66 -14.66 -22.00
N LEU A 449 -12.46 -13.85 -20.94
CA LEU A 449 -12.89 -14.20 -19.59
C LEU A 449 -14.42 -14.26 -19.46
N VAL A 450 -15.15 -13.33 -20.09
CA VAL A 450 -16.61 -13.18 -19.97
C VAL A 450 -17.38 -14.00 -21.00
N ARG A 451 -16.76 -14.29 -22.15
CA ARG A 451 -17.40 -15.05 -23.24
C ARG A 451 -17.84 -16.44 -22.74
N LYS A 452 -19.11 -16.75 -22.97
CA LYS A 452 -19.66 -18.10 -22.77
C LYS A 452 -19.17 -19.03 -23.88
N ARG A 453 -18.79 -20.24 -23.52
CA ARG A 453 -18.26 -21.22 -24.47
C ARG A 453 -19.08 -22.50 -24.45
N ASP A 454 -19.34 -23.05 -25.64
CA ASP A 454 -20.10 -24.29 -25.81
C ASP A 454 -19.39 -25.49 -25.15
N ASP A 455 -18.05 -25.51 -25.17
CA ASP A 455 -17.23 -26.55 -24.54
C ASP A 455 -17.24 -26.49 -23.00
N LEU A 456 -17.69 -25.38 -22.42
CA LEU A 456 -17.85 -25.18 -20.98
C LEU A 456 -19.33 -25.20 -20.54
N GLN A 457 -20.23 -25.82 -21.33
CA GLN A 457 -21.67 -25.88 -21.03
C GLN A 457 -22.29 -24.48 -20.82
N ASP A 458 -22.04 -23.56 -21.75
CA ASP A 458 -22.51 -22.17 -21.70
C ASP A 458 -22.00 -21.35 -20.52
N LYS A 459 -20.92 -21.80 -19.85
CA LYS A 459 -20.22 -21.05 -18.81
C LYS A 459 -19.02 -20.30 -19.40
N SER A 460 -18.67 -19.21 -18.74
CA SER A 460 -17.47 -18.43 -19.03
C SER A 460 -16.28 -18.89 -18.18
N LEU A 461 -15.08 -18.50 -18.57
CA LEU A 461 -13.87 -18.73 -17.78
C LEU A 461 -13.93 -18.00 -16.42
N LEU A 462 -14.58 -16.83 -16.41
CA LEU A 462 -14.86 -16.07 -15.19
C LEU A 462 -15.83 -16.83 -14.26
N ASP A 463 -16.83 -17.53 -14.80
CA ASP A 463 -17.74 -18.36 -13.99
C ASP A 463 -16.98 -19.49 -13.29
N ASP A 464 -16.05 -20.17 -13.98
CA ASP A 464 -15.22 -21.23 -13.39
C ASP A 464 -14.34 -20.67 -12.26
N TYR A 465 -13.69 -19.53 -12.49
CA TYR A 465 -12.91 -18.83 -11.47
C TYR A 465 -13.76 -18.45 -10.24
N LEU A 466 -14.93 -17.84 -10.45
CA LEU A 466 -15.81 -17.42 -9.36
C LEU A 466 -16.38 -18.59 -8.56
N GLN A 467 -16.61 -19.74 -9.20
CA GLN A 467 -16.97 -20.98 -8.50
C GLN A 467 -15.84 -21.50 -7.61
N ASN A 468 -14.60 -21.44 -8.07
CA ASN A 468 -13.44 -21.79 -7.23
C ASN A 468 -13.27 -20.78 -6.07
N MET A 469 -13.48 -19.49 -6.32
CA MET A 469 -13.50 -18.47 -5.26
C MET A 469 -14.62 -18.69 -4.24
N ALA A 470 -15.77 -19.23 -4.65
CA ALA A 470 -16.83 -19.62 -3.72
C ALA A 470 -16.42 -20.78 -2.80
N GLN A 471 -15.62 -21.72 -3.29
CA GLN A 471 -15.04 -22.77 -2.45
C GLN A 471 -14.06 -22.19 -1.42
N VAL A 472 -13.23 -21.23 -1.83
CA VAL A 472 -12.34 -20.49 -0.92
C VAL A 472 -13.15 -19.75 0.15
N ARG A 473 -14.19 -19.02 -0.27
CA ARG A 473 -15.14 -18.35 0.64
C ARG A 473 -15.77 -19.33 1.63
N SER A 474 -16.30 -20.46 1.14
CA SER A 474 -16.90 -21.49 2.00
C SER A 474 -15.91 -21.96 3.05
N LYS A 475 -14.67 -22.27 2.64
CA LYS A 475 -13.65 -22.76 3.56
C LYS A 475 -13.31 -21.74 4.65
N LEU A 476 -13.20 -20.46 4.29
CA LEU A 476 -12.93 -19.38 5.25
C LEU A 476 -14.10 -19.16 6.22
N ASN A 477 -15.33 -19.31 5.74
CA ASN A 477 -16.52 -19.24 6.59
C ASN A 477 -16.62 -20.41 7.56
N ASP A 478 -16.31 -21.62 7.11
CA ASP A 478 -16.27 -22.80 7.99
C ASP A 478 -15.30 -22.54 9.16
N LEU A 479 -14.10 -22.04 8.84
CA LEU A 479 -13.10 -21.65 9.83
C LEU A 479 -13.65 -20.58 10.79
N ARG A 480 -14.20 -19.48 10.25
CA ARG A 480 -14.76 -18.40 11.05
C ARG A 480 -15.89 -18.87 12.00
N SER A 481 -16.66 -19.88 11.59
CA SER A 481 -17.78 -20.41 12.37
C SER A 481 -17.38 -21.39 13.48
N ALA A 482 -16.17 -21.95 13.44
CA ALA A 482 -15.72 -23.05 14.31
C ALA A 482 -15.39 -22.64 15.77
N GLY A 483 -15.49 -21.36 16.14
CA GLY A 483 -15.17 -20.87 17.49
C GLY A 483 -13.66 -20.71 17.71
N ASP A 484 -12.92 -21.82 17.86
CA ASP A 484 -11.44 -21.82 17.85
C ASP A 484 -10.90 -22.25 16.49
N PHE A 485 -10.54 -21.26 15.69
CA PHE A 485 -10.06 -21.48 14.33
C PHE A 485 -8.53 -21.64 14.24
N GLY A 486 -7.78 -21.57 15.33
CA GLY A 486 -6.31 -21.75 15.33
C GLY A 486 -5.87 -23.09 14.70
N PRO A 487 -6.33 -24.24 15.23
CA PRO A 487 -5.98 -25.55 14.68
C PRO A 487 -6.40 -25.74 13.22
N SER A 488 -7.60 -25.27 12.86
CA SER A 488 -8.11 -25.36 11.49
C SER A 488 -7.35 -24.44 10.52
N ALA A 489 -6.92 -23.27 10.98
CA ALA A 489 -6.08 -22.36 10.21
C ALA A 489 -4.69 -22.95 9.97
N LEU A 490 -4.10 -23.57 11.00
CA LEU A 490 -2.82 -24.28 10.88
C LEU A 490 -2.92 -25.44 9.88
N ALA A 491 -3.97 -26.26 9.96
CA ALA A 491 -4.19 -27.37 9.03
C ALA A 491 -4.36 -26.88 7.58
N LEU A 492 -5.13 -25.81 7.35
CA LEU A 492 -5.32 -25.24 6.02
C LEU A 492 -4.05 -24.56 5.48
N ALA A 493 -3.25 -23.92 6.33
CA ALA A 493 -1.95 -23.37 5.97
C ALA A 493 -0.98 -24.50 5.56
N LYS A 494 -0.95 -25.61 6.31
CA LYS A 494 -0.17 -26.81 5.97
C LYS A 494 -0.58 -27.37 4.61
N GLN A 495 -1.87 -27.55 4.37
CA GLN A 495 -2.39 -28.05 3.09
C GLN A 495 -2.00 -27.15 1.92
N THR A 496 -1.92 -25.84 2.14
CA THR A 496 -1.60 -24.87 1.08
C THR A 496 -0.12 -24.78 0.77
N ILE A 497 0.73 -24.74 1.81
CA ILE A 497 2.18 -24.54 1.68
C ILE A 497 2.90 -25.87 1.40
N ASN A 498 2.56 -26.93 2.12
CA ASN A 498 3.28 -28.20 2.07
C ASN A 498 2.65 -29.18 1.07
N ASP A 499 1.35 -29.45 1.23
CA ASP A 499 0.69 -30.52 0.48
C ASP A 499 0.23 -30.05 -0.92
N GLN A 500 0.11 -28.74 -1.11
CA GLN A 500 -0.35 -28.07 -2.33
C GLN A 500 -1.72 -28.56 -2.84
N SER A 501 -2.58 -28.98 -1.92
CA SER A 501 -3.86 -29.63 -2.21
C SER A 501 -5.07 -28.83 -1.72
N SER A 502 -4.88 -27.56 -1.33
CA SER A 502 -5.96 -26.74 -0.78
C SER A 502 -6.80 -26.07 -1.87
N VAL A 503 -7.94 -25.51 -1.47
CA VAL A 503 -8.79 -24.66 -2.33
C VAL A 503 -8.03 -23.46 -2.90
N PHE A 504 -6.99 -22.97 -2.20
CA PHE A 504 -6.13 -21.90 -2.70
C PHE A 504 -5.27 -22.36 -3.87
N ASN A 505 -4.65 -23.54 -3.75
CA ASN A 505 -3.83 -24.10 -4.84
C ASN A 505 -4.70 -24.43 -6.06
N ALA A 506 -5.90 -25.01 -5.84
CA ALA A 506 -6.83 -25.33 -6.92
C ALA A 506 -7.28 -24.06 -7.67
N THR A 507 -7.66 -23.01 -6.93
CA THR A 507 -8.07 -21.72 -7.53
C THR A 507 -6.91 -21.07 -8.30
N GLN A 508 -5.70 -21.06 -7.73
CA GLN A 508 -4.53 -20.54 -8.42
C GLN A 508 -4.24 -21.32 -9.71
N LYS A 509 -4.32 -22.65 -9.66
CA LYS A 509 -4.13 -23.51 -10.83
C LYS A 509 -5.11 -23.18 -11.96
N VAL A 510 -6.37 -22.86 -11.64
CA VAL A 510 -7.34 -22.39 -12.64
C VAL A 510 -6.87 -21.09 -13.32
N VAL A 511 -6.34 -20.13 -12.55
CA VAL A 511 -5.80 -18.89 -13.12
C VAL A 511 -4.58 -19.17 -14.01
N ASP A 512 -3.65 -19.98 -13.53
CA ASP A 512 -2.38 -20.28 -14.20
C ASP A 512 -2.57 -21.17 -15.46
N GLU A 513 -3.48 -22.14 -15.43
CA GLU A 513 -3.66 -23.12 -16.51
C GLU A 513 -4.82 -22.84 -17.45
N LYS A 514 -5.79 -22.01 -17.07
CA LYS A 514 -6.96 -21.71 -17.92
C LYS A 514 -7.08 -20.24 -18.30
N LEU A 515 -6.80 -19.33 -17.37
CA LEU A 515 -7.07 -17.90 -17.58
C LEU A 515 -5.91 -17.14 -18.22
N THR A 516 -4.68 -17.63 -18.03
CA THR A 516 -3.47 -16.96 -18.53
C THR A 516 -2.86 -17.62 -19.77
N VAL A 517 -3.36 -18.78 -20.17
CA VAL A 517 -2.87 -19.51 -21.35
C VAL A 517 -3.17 -18.73 -22.63
N GLY A 518 -2.14 -18.52 -23.44
CA GLY A 518 -2.24 -17.80 -24.71
C GLY A 518 -2.21 -16.27 -24.59
N LEU A 519 -2.06 -15.72 -23.38
CA LEU A 519 -1.90 -14.28 -23.17
C LEU A 519 -0.44 -13.84 -23.29
N GLY A 520 -0.21 -12.60 -23.73
CA GLY A 520 1.10 -11.95 -23.67
C GLY A 520 1.50 -11.58 -22.23
N GLU A 521 2.80 -11.37 -21.99
CA GLU A 521 3.35 -11.16 -20.63
C GLU A 521 2.68 -10.03 -19.84
N LEU A 522 2.42 -8.89 -20.50
CA LEU A 522 1.78 -7.73 -19.86
C LEU A 522 0.32 -8.03 -19.45
N ASP A 523 -0.42 -8.77 -20.27
CA ASP A 523 -1.79 -9.17 -19.98
C ASP A 523 -1.84 -10.23 -18.89
N GLN A 524 -0.88 -11.15 -18.86
CA GLN A 524 -0.73 -12.12 -17.78
C GLN A 524 -0.51 -11.43 -16.43
N GLN A 525 0.40 -10.44 -16.36
CA GLN A 525 0.65 -9.70 -15.12
C GLN A 525 -0.61 -8.96 -14.64
N MET A 526 -1.37 -8.36 -15.55
CA MET A 526 -2.62 -7.67 -15.23
C MET A 526 -3.68 -8.64 -14.70
N VAL A 527 -3.89 -9.77 -15.38
CA VAL A 527 -4.85 -10.82 -14.93
C VAL A 527 -4.43 -11.41 -13.61
N GLN A 528 -3.15 -11.73 -13.41
CA GLN A 528 -2.65 -12.25 -12.15
C GLN A 528 -2.87 -11.24 -11.02
N LYS A 529 -2.55 -9.97 -11.24
CA LYS A 529 -2.79 -8.93 -10.23
C LYS A 529 -4.27 -8.86 -9.85
N LEU A 530 -5.18 -8.91 -10.82
CA LEU A 530 -6.61 -8.78 -10.55
C LEU A 530 -7.23 -10.05 -9.93
N LEU A 531 -6.86 -11.24 -10.41
CA LEU A 531 -7.50 -12.50 -10.01
C LEU A 531 -6.78 -13.25 -8.89
N VAL A 532 -5.47 -13.08 -8.74
CA VAL A 532 -4.69 -13.78 -7.70
C VAL A 532 -4.58 -12.94 -6.42
N SER A 533 -4.58 -11.60 -6.50
CA SER A 533 -4.50 -10.74 -5.32
C SER A 533 -5.53 -11.03 -4.23
N PRO A 534 -6.85 -11.17 -4.51
CA PRO A 534 -7.83 -11.44 -3.44
C PRO A 534 -7.60 -12.82 -2.79
N LEU A 535 -7.10 -13.78 -3.57
CA LEU A 535 -6.72 -15.11 -3.10
C LEU A 535 -5.50 -15.05 -2.18
N THR A 536 -4.45 -14.33 -2.57
CA THR A 536 -3.23 -14.21 -1.76
C THR A 536 -3.48 -13.40 -0.49
N GLN A 537 -4.28 -12.33 -0.56
CA GLN A 537 -4.62 -11.53 0.63
C GLN A 537 -5.44 -12.32 1.66
N SER A 538 -6.35 -13.19 1.20
CA SER A 538 -7.12 -14.07 2.10
C SER A 538 -6.28 -15.19 2.71
N PHE A 539 -5.26 -15.67 2.01
CA PHE A 539 -4.28 -16.60 2.58
C PHE A 539 -3.33 -15.92 3.58
N ASP A 540 -2.83 -14.73 3.27
CA ASP A 540 -1.95 -13.95 4.16
C ASP A 540 -2.60 -13.72 5.53
N SER A 541 -3.89 -13.37 5.56
CA SER A 541 -4.62 -13.17 6.82
C SER A 541 -4.79 -14.44 7.66
N LEU A 542 -4.74 -15.62 7.02
CA LEU A 542 -4.79 -16.94 7.69
C LEU A 542 -3.46 -17.28 8.40
N LEU A 543 -2.34 -16.72 7.94
CA LEU A 543 -1.03 -17.03 8.51
C LEU A 543 -0.87 -16.52 9.94
N SER A 544 -1.51 -15.41 10.32
CA SER A 544 -1.46 -14.92 11.71
C SER A 544 -2.04 -15.92 12.71
N PRO A 545 -3.30 -16.37 12.60
CA PRO A 545 -3.85 -17.36 13.53
C PRO A 545 -3.13 -18.72 13.46
N ALA A 546 -2.63 -19.13 12.29
CA ALA A 546 -1.81 -20.34 12.17
C ALA A 546 -0.49 -20.22 12.96
N GLN A 547 0.18 -19.06 12.89
CA GLN A 547 1.41 -18.79 13.65
C GLN A 547 1.15 -18.72 15.16
N ASP A 548 0.04 -18.12 15.58
CA ASP A 548 -0.35 -18.10 16.99
C ASP A 548 -0.62 -19.52 17.50
N GLU A 549 -1.24 -20.38 16.69
CA GLU A 549 -1.41 -21.80 17.03
C GLU A 549 -0.07 -22.55 17.16
N ILE A 550 0.88 -22.32 16.24
CA ILE A 550 2.25 -22.87 16.36
C ILE A 550 2.89 -22.43 17.69
N ASN A 551 2.73 -21.18 18.08
CA ASN A 551 3.30 -20.67 19.33
C ASN A 551 2.61 -21.24 20.58
N LYS A 552 1.29 -21.46 20.53
CA LYS A 552 0.57 -22.16 21.62
C LYS A 552 1.07 -23.59 21.77
N LEU A 553 1.19 -24.33 20.67
CA LEU A 553 1.71 -25.70 20.66
C LEU A 553 3.15 -25.76 21.17
N TRP A 554 4.01 -24.83 20.75
CA TRP A 554 5.36 -24.70 21.30
C TRP A 554 5.35 -24.47 22.81
N THR A 555 4.47 -23.57 23.26
CA THR A 555 4.37 -23.21 24.67
C THR A 555 3.99 -24.42 25.51
N LEU A 556 2.98 -25.16 25.06
CA LEU A 556 2.45 -26.33 25.75
C LEU A 556 3.40 -27.54 25.70
N GLN A 557 4.01 -27.80 24.54
CA GLN A 557 4.80 -29.01 24.34
C GLN A 557 6.23 -28.86 24.86
N ALA A 558 6.88 -27.70 24.69
CA ALA A 558 8.31 -27.53 24.97
C ALA A 558 8.61 -26.46 26.03
N TYR A 559 8.10 -25.24 25.85
CA TYR A 559 8.49 -24.10 26.71
C TYR A 559 8.05 -24.26 28.17
N GLN A 560 6.79 -24.64 28.42
CA GLN A 560 6.26 -24.83 29.78
C GLN A 560 6.95 -26.00 30.49
N PRO A 561 7.06 -27.20 29.89
CA PRO A 561 7.81 -28.30 30.50
C PRO A 561 9.26 -27.92 30.84
N PHE A 562 9.96 -27.18 29.98
CA PHE A 562 11.31 -26.71 30.25
C PHE A 562 11.36 -25.75 31.44
N ASN A 563 10.46 -24.77 31.48
CA ASN A 563 10.41 -23.80 32.56
C ASN A 563 10.08 -24.44 33.91
N GLN A 564 9.20 -25.44 33.94
CA GLN A 564 8.78 -26.12 35.16
C GLN A 564 9.83 -27.11 35.68
N THR A 565 10.61 -27.75 34.80
CA THR A 565 11.50 -28.86 35.19
C THR A 565 12.99 -28.49 35.17
N LEU A 566 13.47 -27.78 34.15
CA LEU A 566 14.90 -27.59 33.89
C LEU A 566 15.38 -26.16 34.19
N SER A 567 14.53 -25.14 34.02
CA SER A 567 14.99 -23.73 34.03
C SER A 567 15.66 -23.26 35.33
N GLN A 568 15.30 -23.85 36.48
CA GLN A 568 15.86 -23.50 37.78
C GLN A 568 17.04 -24.40 38.21
N LYS A 569 17.37 -25.41 37.39
CA LYS A 569 18.38 -26.42 37.71
C LYS A 569 19.71 -26.13 37.01
N VAL A 570 20.81 -26.55 37.61
CA VAL A 570 22.13 -26.55 36.97
C VAL A 570 22.13 -27.61 35.86
N PRO A 571 22.61 -27.34 34.62
CA PRO A 571 23.41 -26.18 34.18
C PRO A 571 22.63 -24.98 33.62
N PHE A 572 21.31 -25.05 33.45
CA PHE A 572 20.50 -23.98 32.84
C PHE A 572 20.46 -22.71 33.69
N ASN A 573 20.41 -22.87 35.01
CA ASN A 573 20.61 -21.79 35.98
C ASN A 573 21.89 -22.07 36.78
N SER A 574 22.91 -21.23 36.59
CA SER A 574 24.20 -21.34 37.30
C SER A 574 24.06 -21.14 38.82
N SER A 575 23.00 -20.46 39.26
CA SER A 575 22.70 -20.23 40.68
C SER A 575 21.77 -21.29 41.27
N GLY A 576 21.40 -22.33 40.50
CA GLY A 576 20.53 -23.41 40.95
C GLY A 576 21.20 -24.29 42.02
N THR A 577 20.43 -24.71 43.02
CA THR A 577 20.90 -25.65 44.06
C THR A 577 20.68 -27.11 43.67
N ILE A 578 19.75 -27.37 42.73
CA ILE A 578 19.38 -28.72 42.25
C ILE A 578 19.94 -28.92 40.85
N GLN A 579 20.53 -30.09 40.59
CA GLN A 579 21.07 -30.45 39.28
C GLN A 579 19.99 -31.14 38.42
N ALA A 580 19.99 -30.86 37.12
CA ALA A 580 19.11 -31.53 36.15
C ALA A 580 19.64 -32.91 35.80
N THR A 581 18.81 -33.95 35.92
CA THR A 581 19.22 -35.32 35.58
C THR A 581 19.32 -35.53 34.06
N SER A 582 20.12 -36.49 33.62
CA SER A 582 20.24 -36.82 32.18
C SER A 582 18.89 -37.20 31.55
N ASN A 583 18.02 -37.87 32.31
CA ASN A 583 16.66 -38.23 31.90
C ASN A 583 15.76 -37.00 31.69
N GLU A 584 15.77 -36.05 32.62
CA GLU A 584 14.98 -34.80 32.50
C GLU A 584 15.43 -33.97 31.29
N ILE A 585 16.74 -33.88 31.05
CA ILE A 585 17.29 -33.20 29.87
C ILE A 585 16.85 -33.93 28.59
N SER A 586 16.90 -35.27 28.58
CA SER A 586 16.51 -36.11 27.44
C SER A 586 15.03 -36.06 27.10
N GLN A 587 14.15 -35.83 28.09
CA GLN A 587 12.72 -35.63 27.85
C GLN A 587 12.42 -34.37 27.03
N ILE A 588 13.30 -33.36 27.07
CA ILE A 588 13.10 -32.08 26.37
C ILE A 588 13.97 -31.99 25.11
N PHE A 589 15.28 -32.19 25.25
CA PHE A 589 16.29 -32.01 24.20
C PHE A 589 16.71 -33.30 23.48
N GLY A 590 16.16 -34.46 23.87
CA GLY A 590 16.46 -35.73 23.20
C GLY A 590 15.85 -35.85 21.80
N ASP A 591 16.27 -36.88 21.05
CA ASP A 591 15.79 -37.15 19.68
C ASP A 591 14.27 -37.42 19.60
N ASN A 592 13.72 -37.94 20.70
CA ASN A 592 12.30 -38.16 20.93
C ASN A 592 11.75 -37.24 22.05
N GLY A 593 12.51 -36.21 22.41
CA GLY A 593 12.12 -35.19 23.38
C GLY A 593 11.03 -34.25 22.83
N SER A 594 10.48 -33.40 23.70
CA SER A 594 9.36 -32.53 23.35
C SER A 594 9.66 -31.55 22.20
N ILE A 595 10.88 -30.99 22.15
CA ILE A 595 11.30 -30.09 21.07
C ILE A 595 11.33 -30.84 19.74
N SER A 596 11.98 -32.01 19.70
CA SER A 596 12.09 -32.83 18.48
C SER A 596 10.73 -33.27 17.95
N LYS A 597 9.78 -33.60 18.83
CA LYS A 597 8.39 -33.92 18.45
C LYS A 597 7.67 -32.70 17.86
N PHE A 598 7.73 -31.56 18.55
CA PHE A 598 7.15 -30.31 18.06
C PHE A 598 7.67 -29.94 16.67
N VAL A 599 8.99 -30.04 16.46
CA VAL A 599 9.62 -29.73 15.16
C VAL A 599 9.09 -30.66 14.07
N LYS A 600 9.13 -31.98 14.30
CA LYS A 600 8.70 -32.99 13.32
C LYS A 600 7.20 -32.91 12.99
N GLU A 601 6.35 -32.74 14.00
CA GLU A 601 4.90 -32.81 13.84
C GLU A 601 4.28 -31.48 13.41
N THR A 602 4.80 -30.35 13.93
CA THR A 602 4.20 -29.02 13.76
C THR A 602 5.00 -28.13 12.82
N LEU A 603 6.33 -28.08 12.93
CA LEU A 603 7.15 -27.08 12.23
C LEU A 603 7.61 -27.53 10.83
N ASP A 604 8.00 -28.80 10.66
CA ASP A 604 8.54 -29.37 9.41
C ASP A 604 7.67 -29.12 8.16
N PRO A 605 6.32 -29.14 8.23
CA PRO A 605 5.49 -28.79 7.07
C PRO A 605 5.69 -27.35 6.59
N PHE A 606 6.17 -26.44 7.45
CA PHE A 606 6.34 -25.02 7.16
C PHE A 606 7.79 -24.58 6.97
N VAL A 607 8.76 -25.46 7.19
CA VAL A 607 10.19 -25.13 7.06
C VAL A 607 10.92 -26.06 6.10
N ILE A 608 11.93 -25.52 5.45
CA ILE A 608 12.96 -26.28 4.73
C ILE A 608 14.17 -26.34 5.65
N ARG A 609 14.56 -27.56 6.02
CA ARG A 609 15.72 -27.82 6.86
C ARG A 609 16.92 -28.22 6.02
N ARG A 610 18.03 -27.50 6.16
CA ARG A 610 19.34 -27.87 5.58
C ARG A 610 20.38 -27.92 6.70
N GLY A 611 20.65 -29.11 7.23
CA GLY A 611 21.42 -29.29 8.46
C GLY A 611 20.73 -28.63 9.66
N TYR A 612 21.36 -27.60 10.23
CA TYR A 612 20.82 -26.77 11.31
C TYR A 612 20.25 -25.43 10.84
N THR A 613 20.28 -25.15 9.53
CA THR A 613 19.66 -23.95 8.97
C THR A 613 18.16 -24.20 8.71
N LEU A 614 17.34 -23.27 9.15
CA LEU A 614 15.89 -23.26 8.93
C LEU A 614 15.51 -22.08 8.03
N SER A 615 14.75 -22.37 6.99
CA SER A 615 14.10 -21.36 6.16
C SER A 615 12.62 -21.66 6.00
N SER A 616 11.79 -20.63 5.86
CA SER A 616 10.34 -20.80 5.71
C SER A 616 9.98 -21.34 4.32
N LYS A 617 9.09 -22.34 4.27
CA LYS A 617 8.40 -22.73 3.03
C LYS A 617 7.35 -21.66 2.73
N THR A 618 7.25 -21.29 1.45
CA THR A 618 6.34 -20.21 1.03
C THR A 618 5.44 -20.65 -0.12
N TRP A 619 4.21 -20.19 -0.10
CA TRP A 619 3.30 -20.20 -1.24
C TRP A 619 3.09 -18.76 -1.71
N LYS A 620 3.42 -18.43 -2.97
CA LYS A 620 3.40 -17.06 -3.52
C LYS A 620 4.08 -16.03 -2.60
N ASN A 621 5.27 -16.37 -2.09
CA ASN A 621 6.06 -15.58 -1.12
C ASN A 621 5.42 -15.36 0.25
N MET A 622 4.35 -16.08 0.59
CA MET A 622 3.71 -16.06 1.89
C MET A 622 4.01 -17.36 2.64
N GLY A 623 4.50 -17.25 3.86
CA GLY A 623 4.85 -18.38 4.71
C GLY A 623 4.92 -17.94 6.16
N VAL A 624 5.16 -18.88 7.06
CA VAL A 624 5.32 -18.56 8.48
C VAL A 624 6.59 -17.73 8.69
N GLY A 625 6.50 -16.63 9.44
CA GLY A 625 7.65 -15.85 9.87
C GLY A 625 8.33 -16.54 11.04
N LEU A 626 9.57 -17.01 10.86
CA LEU A 626 10.32 -17.67 11.91
C LEU A 626 10.95 -16.62 12.86
N ASN A 627 10.97 -16.90 14.16
CA ASN A 627 11.68 -16.08 15.13
C ASN A 627 13.19 -16.23 14.92
N PRO A 628 13.95 -15.14 14.66
CA PRO A 628 15.40 -15.22 14.47
C PRO A 628 16.14 -15.88 15.63
N GLU A 629 15.74 -15.61 16.87
CA GLU A 629 16.34 -16.22 18.07
C GLU A 629 16.09 -17.73 18.13
N PHE A 630 14.91 -18.19 17.67
CA PHE A 630 14.62 -19.62 17.56
C PHE A 630 15.54 -20.27 16.54
N VAL A 631 15.71 -19.64 15.37
CA VAL A 631 16.54 -20.16 14.28
C VAL A 631 18.01 -20.20 14.68
N MET A 632 18.53 -19.17 15.36
CA MET A 632 19.91 -19.14 15.84
C MET A 632 20.21 -20.23 16.86
N ASN A 633 19.26 -20.51 17.76
CA ASN A 633 19.43 -21.53 18.80
C ASN A 633 18.97 -22.94 18.37
N PHE A 634 18.51 -23.10 17.13
CA PHE A 634 17.94 -24.36 16.65
C PHE A 634 18.90 -25.54 16.71
N GLU A 635 20.19 -25.31 16.45
CA GLU A 635 21.24 -26.32 16.60
C GLU A 635 21.30 -26.84 18.05
N GLN A 636 21.32 -25.93 19.02
CA GLN A 636 21.38 -26.27 20.44
C GLN A 636 20.12 -26.99 20.92
N TYR A 637 18.97 -26.68 20.31
CA TYR A 637 17.68 -27.28 20.63
C TYR A 637 17.51 -28.71 20.08
N THR A 638 18.20 -29.04 18.98
CA THR A 638 17.99 -30.31 18.24
C THR A 638 19.20 -31.23 18.18
N THR A 639 20.32 -30.82 18.78
CA THR A 639 21.51 -31.68 18.83
C THR A 639 21.29 -32.83 19.83
N PRO A 640 21.44 -34.09 19.41
CA PRO A 640 21.25 -35.25 20.28
C PRO A 640 22.23 -35.24 21.45
N ILE A 641 21.72 -35.46 22.67
CA ILE A 641 22.50 -35.58 23.90
C ILE A 641 23.56 -36.70 23.83
N ASN A 642 23.36 -37.68 22.94
CA ASN A 642 24.18 -38.89 22.83
C ASN A 642 25.04 -38.96 21.55
N GLY A 643 25.10 -37.90 20.74
CA GLY A 643 26.00 -37.84 19.58
C GLY A 643 25.82 -38.94 18.54
N ALA A 644 24.65 -39.57 18.45
CA ALA A 644 24.34 -40.45 17.34
C ALA A 644 24.04 -39.59 16.11
N SER A 645 25.03 -39.41 15.25
CA SER A 645 24.81 -38.92 13.89
C SER A 645 23.73 -39.77 13.22
N ALA A 646 22.78 -39.13 12.54
CA ALA A 646 21.60 -39.71 11.90
C ALA A 646 21.89 -40.67 10.70
N GLY A 647 22.77 -41.66 10.88
CA GLY A 647 23.14 -42.64 9.86
C GLY A 647 23.20 -44.11 10.33
N GLY A 648 22.96 -44.40 11.62
CA GLY A 648 23.00 -45.76 12.15
C GLY A 648 21.61 -46.35 12.38
N THR A 649 21.13 -47.18 11.45
CA THR A 649 19.94 -48.02 11.64
C THR A 649 20.23 -49.10 12.69
N GLY A 650 19.80 -48.87 13.93
CA GLY A 650 19.86 -49.87 15.00
C GLY A 650 18.87 -49.54 16.11
N GLY A 651 17.69 -50.14 16.05
CA GLY A 651 16.61 -50.01 17.04
C GLY A 651 16.90 -50.73 18.36
N GLY A 652 17.94 -50.30 19.07
CA GLY A 652 18.20 -50.68 20.45
C GLY A 652 18.20 -49.44 21.33
N ALA A 653 17.54 -49.50 22.49
CA ALA A 653 17.65 -48.44 23.50
C ALA A 653 19.15 -48.15 23.76
N PRO A 654 19.60 -46.89 23.69
CA PRO A 654 21.02 -46.59 23.84
C PRO A 654 21.44 -46.94 25.26
N ALA A 655 22.35 -47.90 25.40
CA ALA A 655 23.05 -48.15 26.65
C ALA A 655 23.70 -46.83 27.11
N ALA A 656 23.60 -46.50 28.40
CA ALA A 656 24.29 -45.35 28.97
C ALA A 656 25.77 -45.42 28.58
N ASN A 657 26.25 -44.48 27.77
CA ASN A 657 27.61 -44.47 27.25
C ASN A 657 28.61 -44.26 28.40
N GLN A 658 29.18 -45.36 28.92
CA GLN A 658 30.17 -45.34 29.99
C GLN A 658 31.54 -44.88 29.47
N SER A 659 32.14 -43.91 30.15
CA SER A 659 33.52 -43.46 29.95
C SER A 659 34.46 -44.19 30.90
N ASN A 660 35.57 -44.70 30.36
CA ASN A 660 36.65 -45.32 31.13
C ASN A 660 37.83 -44.37 31.21
N PHE A 661 38.29 -44.13 32.43
CA PHE A 661 39.43 -43.27 32.71
C PHE A 661 40.24 -43.86 33.86
N GLN A 662 41.48 -43.41 33.99
CA GLN A 662 42.38 -43.91 35.01
C GLN A 662 43.04 -42.77 35.76
N PHE A 663 43.23 -42.99 37.06
CA PHE A 663 44.02 -42.14 37.93
C PHE A 663 45.29 -42.86 38.36
N TYR A 664 46.41 -42.13 38.35
CA TYR A 664 47.69 -42.55 38.91
C TYR A 664 47.98 -41.68 40.13
N PRO A 665 48.08 -42.26 41.34
CA PRO A 665 48.33 -41.51 42.56
C PRO A 665 49.76 -40.95 42.60
N ILE A 666 49.91 -39.68 42.97
CA ILE A 666 51.22 -39.06 43.25
C ILE A 666 51.39 -38.89 44.78
N PRO A 667 52.57 -39.19 45.35
CA PRO A 667 52.83 -38.98 46.77
C PRO A 667 52.71 -37.52 47.17
N ASN A 668 52.24 -37.30 48.41
CA ASN A 668 52.30 -36.00 49.06
C ASN A 668 52.97 -36.15 50.42
N ASN A 669 54.06 -35.42 50.66
CA ASN A 669 54.83 -35.47 51.90
C ASN A 669 54.09 -34.89 53.13
N LYS A 670 52.95 -34.24 52.93
CA LYS A 670 52.09 -33.70 53.99
C LYS A 670 50.90 -34.61 54.33
N LEU A 671 50.73 -35.75 53.66
CA LEU A 671 49.57 -36.64 53.82
C LEU A 671 50.00 -38.08 54.12
N LEU A 672 49.33 -38.73 55.09
CA LEU A 672 49.48 -40.16 55.35
C LEU A 672 48.76 -41.00 54.28
N SER A 673 47.55 -40.58 53.92
CA SER A 673 46.78 -41.21 52.85
C SER A 673 45.79 -40.24 52.21
N TYR A 674 45.31 -40.60 51.02
CA TYR A 674 44.14 -39.96 50.42
C TYR A 674 43.27 -40.97 49.69
N THR A 675 41.99 -40.66 49.60
CA THR A 675 40.98 -41.47 48.94
C THR A 675 40.20 -40.64 47.94
N ILE A 676 40.03 -41.17 46.74
CA ILE A 676 39.08 -40.66 45.74
C ILE A 676 37.95 -41.67 45.62
N ASP A 677 36.72 -41.22 45.74
CA ASP A 677 35.50 -41.99 45.58
C ASP A 677 34.67 -41.38 44.45
N ILE A 678 34.42 -42.14 43.38
CA ILE A 678 33.59 -41.72 42.25
C ILE A 678 32.56 -42.82 41.99
N ASP A 679 31.29 -42.50 42.19
CA ASP A 679 30.16 -43.44 42.05
C ASP A 679 30.47 -44.81 42.69
N GLY A 680 30.96 -44.80 43.93
CA GLY A 680 31.28 -46.00 44.72
C GLY A 680 32.58 -46.71 44.35
N GLN A 681 33.26 -46.34 43.26
CA GLN A 681 34.61 -46.81 42.94
C GLN A 681 35.62 -46.00 43.72
N ARG A 682 36.59 -46.65 44.37
CA ARG A 682 37.54 -45.98 45.28
C ARG A 682 38.99 -46.24 44.88
N LEU A 683 39.79 -45.17 44.84
CA LEU A 683 41.25 -45.22 44.86
C LEU A 683 41.70 -44.77 46.24
N VAL A 684 42.29 -45.67 47.03
CA VAL A 684 42.93 -45.36 48.31
C VAL A 684 44.43 -45.43 48.12
N TYR A 685 45.15 -44.38 48.50
CA TYR A 685 46.60 -44.32 48.41
C TYR A 685 47.21 -43.98 49.77
N GLU A 686 48.03 -44.88 50.31
CA GLU A 686 48.67 -44.80 51.63
C GLU A 686 50.19 -44.76 51.50
N ASN A 687 50.71 -43.95 50.55
CA ASN A 687 52.15 -43.86 50.24
C ASN A 687 52.83 -45.19 49.85
N GLY A 688 52.05 -46.14 49.32
CA GLY A 688 52.51 -47.43 48.83
C GLY A 688 52.89 -47.44 47.34
N ILE A 689 52.79 -48.62 46.71
CA ILE A 689 53.08 -48.83 45.29
C ILE A 689 52.08 -48.03 44.42
N GLN A 690 52.59 -47.24 43.47
CA GLN A 690 51.79 -46.44 42.56
C GLN A 690 51.41 -47.24 41.32
N GLN A 691 50.12 -47.26 40.99
CA GLN A 691 49.60 -47.92 39.79
C GLN A 691 48.38 -47.17 39.25
N TRP A 692 48.09 -47.36 37.97
CA TRP A 692 46.89 -46.81 37.34
C TRP A 692 45.65 -47.56 37.85
N VAL A 693 44.70 -46.82 38.42
CA VAL A 693 43.41 -47.37 38.86
C VAL A 693 42.33 -46.93 37.89
N ASN A 694 41.55 -47.90 37.41
CA ASN A 694 40.49 -47.69 36.43
C ASN A 694 39.16 -47.35 37.08
N PHE A 695 38.48 -46.39 36.48
CA PHE A 695 37.17 -45.93 36.85
C PHE A 695 36.24 -45.95 35.64
N MET A 696 34.97 -46.26 35.88
CA MET A 696 33.90 -46.27 34.89
C MET A 696 32.80 -45.29 35.29
N TRP A 697 32.39 -44.38 34.42
CA TRP A 697 31.32 -43.41 34.71
C TRP A 697 30.36 -43.25 33.52
N PRO A 698 29.03 -43.25 33.72
CA PRO A 698 28.33 -43.45 34.99
C PRO A 698 28.33 -44.92 35.45
N ASN A 699 28.39 -45.16 36.77
CA ASN A 699 28.25 -46.50 37.35
C ASN A 699 26.81 -46.73 37.85
N PRO A 700 25.92 -47.41 37.08
CA PRO A 700 24.47 -47.46 37.34
C PRO A 700 24.08 -48.21 38.63
N GLY A 701 25.02 -48.91 39.28
CA GLY A 701 24.78 -49.64 40.54
C GLY A 701 25.15 -48.88 41.82
N ALA A 702 25.63 -47.64 41.73
CA ALA A 702 26.13 -46.88 42.86
C ALA A 702 25.43 -45.54 43.04
N ILE A 703 25.50 -44.98 44.25
CA ILE A 703 25.02 -43.62 44.55
C ILE A 703 25.96 -42.64 43.85
N PRO A 704 25.47 -41.82 42.90
CA PRO A 704 26.34 -40.94 42.15
C PRO A 704 26.93 -39.84 43.03
N ARG A 705 28.27 -39.75 43.06
CA ARG A 705 29.01 -38.77 43.86
C ARG A 705 30.47 -38.72 43.42
N ALA A 706 31.14 -37.61 43.69
CA ALA A 706 32.60 -37.52 43.64
C ALA A 706 33.14 -36.91 44.94
N ARG A 707 34.07 -37.59 45.60
CA ARG A 707 34.67 -37.15 46.86
C ARG A 707 36.16 -37.42 46.90
N ILE A 708 36.95 -36.43 47.34
CA ILE A 708 38.36 -36.57 47.70
C ILE A 708 38.50 -36.30 49.21
N THR A 709 39.02 -37.27 49.94
CA THR A 709 39.42 -37.12 51.35
C THR A 709 40.90 -37.39 51.52
N ALA A 710 41.55 -36.68 52.42
CA ALA A 710 42.95 -36.86 52.75
C ALA A 710 43.12 -36.98 54.27
N ILE A 711 44.11 -37.74 54.72
CA ILE A 711 44.51 -37.85 56.13
C ILE A 711 45.88 -37.17 56.27
N ASP A 712 45.99 -36.17 57.15
CA ASP A 712 47.24 -35.47 57.41
C ASP A 712 48.20 -36.29 58.28
N LEU A 713 49.41 -35.76 58.54
CA LEU A 713 50.42 -36.41 59.38
C LEU A 713 50.00 -36.57 60.86
N ASP A 714 49.03 -35.77 61.31
CA ASP A 714 48.48 -35.81 62.67
C ASP A 714 47.30 -36.80 62.80
N GLY A 715 46.96 -37.49 61.70
CA GLY A 715 45.87 -38.47 61.64
C GLY A 715 44.48 -37.85 61.49
N GLN A 716 44.34 -36.54 61.25
CA GLN A 716 43.05 -35.90 61.02
C GLN A 716 42.59 -36.06 59.57
N THR A 717 41.29 -36.32 59.39
CA THR A 717 40.68 -36.47 58.06
C THR A 717 40.14 -35.14 57.55
N HIS A 718 40.59 -34.75 56.36
CA HIS A 718 40.18 -33.53 55.65
C HIS A 718 39.43 -33.88 54.37
N THR A 719 38.27 -33.26 54.15
CA THR A 719 37.57 -33.34 52.85
C THR A 719 38.12 -32.25 51.94
N ILE A 720 38.84 -32.66 50.89
CA ILE A 720 39.43 -31.76 49.90
C ILE A 720 38.38 -31.32 48.87
N PHE A 721 37.53 -32.26 48.46
CA PHE A 721 36.47 -32.04 47.49
C PHE A 721 35.30 -32.98 47.78
N GLU A 722 34.07 -32.50 47.69
CA GLU A 722 32.88 -33.33 47.80
C GLU A 722 31.75 -32.70 46.99
N GLU A 723 31.24 -33.45 46.02
CA GLU A 723 30.09 -33.08 45.21
C GLU A 723 29.16 -34.29 45.05
N PRO A 724 27.93 -34.24 45.58
CA PRO A 724 26.93 -35.27 45.35
C PRO A 724 26.30 -35.13 43.94
N GLY A 725 25.79 -36.24 43.41
CA GLY A 725 25.02 -36.26 42.15
C GLY A 725 25.79 -36.78 40.94
N GLU A 726 25.05 -37.04 39.86
CA GLU A 726 25.51 -37.66 38.61
C GLU A 726 26.67 -36.90 37.94
N TYR A 727 26.75 -35.58 38.13
CA TYR A 727 27.79 -34.70 37.58
C TYR A 727 28.93 -34.40 38.57
N GLY A 728 29.00 -35.11 39.70
CA GLY A 728 30.08 -34.93 40.68
C GLY A 728 31.46 -35.04 40.04
N ILE A 729 31.62 -35.98 39.08
CA ILE A 729 32.86 -36.14 38.32
C ILE A 729 33.19 -34.94 37.42
N ASN A 730 32.20 -34.31 36.78
CA ASN A 730 32.45 -33.15 35.92
C ASN A 730 33.01 -32.00 36.76
N LYS A 731 32.38 -31.71 37.91
CA LYS A 731 32.87 -30.71 38.86
C LYS A 731 34.23 -31.08 39.46
N LEU A 732 34.46 -32.36 39.73
CA LEU A 732 35.77 -32.85 40.19
C LEU A 732 36.84 -32.47 39.16
N ILE A 733 36.60 -32.78 37.90
CA ILE A 733 37.55 -32.54 36.82
C ILE A 733 37.71 -31.04 36.55
N ASP A 734 36.63 -30.25 36.59
CA ASP A 734 36.62 -28.79 36.38
C ASP A 734 37.25 -28.00 37.52
N SER A 735 37.20 -28.51 38.75
CA SER A 735 37.86 -27.88 39.91
C SER A 735 39.37 -28.14 40.00
N ALA A 736 39.90 -29.08 39.21
CA ALA A 736 41.32 -29.42 39.22
C ALA A 736 42.17 -28.33 38.54
N GLN A 737 43.31 -27.96 39.15
CA GLN A 737 44.38 -27.30 38.41
C GLN A 737 45.07 -28.33 37.51
N ARG A 738 45.00 -28.12 36.19
CA ARG A 738 45.46 -29.06 35.17
C ARG A 738 46.80 -28.62 34.58
N LYS A 739 47.80 -29.50 34.62
CA LYS A 739 49.06 -29.35 33.88
C LYS A 739 49.15 -30.46 32.83
N PRO A 740 49.26 -30.13 31.53
CA PRO A 740 49.34 -31.16 30.48
C PRO A 740 50.66 -31.94 30.57
N LEU A 741 50.60 -33.25 30.38
CA LEU A 741 51.72 -34.15 30.15
C LEU A 741 51.50 -34.93 28.84
N ASN A 742 52.53 -35.62 28.36
CA ASN A 742 52.43 -36.46 27.16
C ASN A 742 51.44 -37.62 27.38
N GLY A 743 50.19 -37.44 26.93
CA GLY A 743 49.14 -38.45 27.00
C GLY A 743 48.40 -38.56 28.35
N SER A 744 48.65 -37.64 29.29
CA SER A 744 47.95 -37.56 30.59
C SER A 744 47.93 -36.12 31.10
N PHE A 745 47.13 -35.84 32.14
CA PHE A 745 47.08 -34.55 32.81
C PHE A 745 47.45 -34.71 34.27
N GLU A 746 48.37 -33.91 34.79
CA GLU A 746 48.54 -33.77 36.23
C GLU A 746 47.43 -32.86 36.74
N MET A 747 46.62 -33.40 37.65
CA MET A 747 45.49 -32.75 38.27
C MET A 747 45.79 -32.52 39.75
N THR A 748 45.64 -31.27 40.19
CA THR A 748 45.84 -30.88 41.58
C THR A 748 44.55 -30.28 42.15
N TRP A 749 44.10 -30.80 43.29
CA TRP A 749 42.97 -30.28 44.06
C TRP A 749 43.47 -29.80 45.42
N ALA A 750 43.32 -28.51 45.71
CA ALA A 750 43.63 -27.94 47.02
C ALA A 750 42.37 -27.84 47.88
N SER A 751 42.50 -28.03 49.19
CA SER A 751 41.39 -27.85 50.12
C SER A 751 40.95 -26.40 50.18
N LYS A 752 39.64 -26.16 50.19
CA LYS A 752 39.05 -24.83 50.36
C LYS A 752 39.30 -24.24 51.75
N GLN A 753 39.54 -25.09 52.74
CA GLN A 753 39.73 -24.69 54.15
C GLN A 753 41.20 -24.44 54.46
N ASN A 754 42.11 -25.15 53.79
CA ASN A 754 43.54 -25.02 53.97
C ASN A 754 44.27 -25.27 52.65
N SER A 755 44.77 -24.22 52.02
CA SER A 755 45.48 -24.30 50.73
C SER A 755 46.77 -25.13 50.79
N ASP A 756 47.33 -25.38 51.98
CA ASP A 756 48.52 -26.22 52.16
C ASP A 756 48.23 -27.72 52.02
N LEU A 757 46.96 -28.13 52.12
CA LEU A 757 46.52 -29.51 51.93
C LEU A 757 45.99 -29.68 50.51
N PHE A 758 46.73 -30.40 49.68
CA PHE A 758 46.35 -30.68 48.30
C PHE A 758 46.55 -32.15 47.93
N VAL A 759 45.76 -32.65 46.99
CA VAL A 759 45.91 -33.98 46.41
C VAL A 759 46.29 -33.82 44.95
N LYS A 760 47.32 -34.56 44.52
CA LYS A 760 47.85 -34.52 43.16
C LYS A 760 47.80 -35.92 42.54
N LEU A 761 47.28 -36.02 41.32
CA LEU A 761 47.21 -37.27 40.55
C LEU A 761 47.54 -37.03 39.08
N GLN A 762 47.94 -38.07 38.36
CA GLN A 762 47.85 -38.06 36.90
C GLN A 762 46.52 -38.68 36.46
N PHE A 763 45.87 -38.05 35.51
CA PHE A 763 44.62 -38.46 34.90
C PHE A 763 44.87 -38.81 33.44
N ARG A 764 44.33 -39.94 32.97
CA ARG A 764 44.25 -40.24 31.54
C ARG A 764 42.87 -40.78 31.18
N LEU A 765 42.33 -40.30 30.07
CA LEU A 765 41.11 -40.82 29.49
C LEU A 765 41.48 -42.03 28.60
N ILE A 766 40.90 -43.20 28.87
CA ILE A 766 41.17 -44.44 28.11
C ILE A 766 40.20 -44.55 26.94
N SER A 767 38.91 -44.40 27.23
CA SER A 767 37.85 -44.38 26.23
C SER A 767 36.73 -43.46 26.72
N GLY A 768 36.36 -42.48 25.91
CA GLY A 768 35.27 -41.57 26.19
C GLY A 768 34.54 -41.22 24.90
N ASN A 769 33.26 -40.90 25.00
CA ASN A 769 32.48 -40.47 23.84
C ASN A 769 32.87 -39.03 23.46
N ALA A 770 33.16 -38.80 22.18
CA ALA A 770 33.44 -37.47 21.64
C ALA A 770 32.25 -36.50 21.81
N SER A 771 31.02 -37.03 21.97
CA SER A 771 29.83 -36.22 22.19
C SER A 771 29.61 -35.80 23.65
N ASN A 772 30.31 -36.42 24.61
CA ASN A 772 30.17 -36.07 26.02
C ASN A 772 31.45 -36.36 26.84
N PRO A 773 32.59 -35.71 26.52
CA PRO A 773 33.81 -35.90 27.29
C PRO A 773 33.64 -35.45 28.74
N ILE A 774 34.23 -36.22 29.65
CA ILE A 774 34.40 -35.83 31.05
C ILE A 774 35.12 -34.46 31.06
N GLY A 775 34.42 -33.41 31.51
CA GLY A 775 34.95 -32.03 31.55
C GLY A 775 34.58 -31.09 30.39
N SER A 776 33.67 -31.47 29.46
CA SER A 776 33.07 -30.50 28.52
C SER A 776 31.72 -30.00 29.03
N ASN A 777 31.60 -28.68 29.24
CA ASN A 777 30.33 -28.04 29.48
C ASN A 777 29.48 -28.17 28.20
N ARG A 778 28.44 -29.03 28.24
CA ARG A 778 27.41 -29.06 27.20
C ARG A 778 26.88 -27.63 27.08
N GLY A 779 26.67 -27.11 25.86
CA GLY A 779 26.22 -25.73 25.59
C GLY A 779 24.87 -25.30 26.19
N TYR A 780 24.39 -25.98 27.23
CA TYR A 780 23.21 -25.71 28.03
C TYR A 780 23.44 -24.66 29.13
N VAL A 781 24.68 -24.26 29.40
CA VAL A 781 24.99 -23.25 30.43
C VAL A 781 24.30 -21.93 30.09
N GLY A 782 23.34 -21.54 30.93
CA GLY A 782 22.55 -20.33 30.72
C GLY A 782 21.59 -20.40 29.52
N LEU A 783 21.40 -21.58 28.91
CA LEU A 783 20.47 -21.75 27.78
C LEU A 783 19.05 -21.47 28.25
N LYS A 784 18.36 -20.61 27.50
CA LYS A 784 16.93 -20.36 27.66
C LYS A 784 16.20 -20.73 26.37
N LEU A 785 15.00 -21.29 26.53
CA LEU A 785 14.10 -21.44 25.40
C LEU A 785 13.47 -20.09 25.07
N VAL A 786 13.32 -19.82 23.78
CA VAL A 786 12.47 -18.72 23.32
C VAL A 786 11.01 -19.00 23.69
N ASP A 787 10.27 -17.95 23.98
CA ASP A 787 8.84 -18.02 24.29
C ASP A 787 7.97 -18.20 23.03
N ARG A 788 8.49 -17.82 21.85
CA ARG A 788 7.81 -17.93 20.56
C ARG A 788 8.72 -18.48 19.46
N VAL A 789 8.16 -19.35 18.61
CA VAL A 789 8.84 -19.94 17.44
C VAL A 789 8.60 -19.12 16.18
N THR A 790 7.41 -18.51 16.08
CA THR A 790 7.03 -17.65 14.94
C THR A 790 6.77 -16.23 15.39
N SER A 791 6.99 -15.26 14.48
CA SER A 791 6.82 -13.83 14.75
C SER A 791 5.98 -13.15 13.65
N PRO A 792 5.12 -12.17 14.02
CA PRO A 792 4.28 -11.45 13.06
C PRO A 792 5.06 -10.48 12.15
N LYS A 793 6.30 -10.12 12.52
CA LYS A 793 7.17 -9.29 11.69
C LYS A 793 7.92 -10.23 10.75
N ALA A 794 7.55 -10.23 9.48
CA ALA A 794 8.19 -11.03 8.44
C ALA A 794 9.67 -10.65 8.25
N ALA A 795 10.55 -11.17 9.10
CA ALA A 795 11.88 -11.52 8.66
C ALA A 795 11.74 -12.83 7.90
N LEU A 796 11.32 -12.75 6.64
CA LEU A 796 11.57 -13.85 5.70
C LEU A 796 13.09 -13.94 5.61
N VAL A 797 13.71 -14.78 6.44
CA VAL A 797 15.14 -15.09 6.37
C VAL A 797 15.34 -15.88 5.08
N VAL A 798 15.37 -15.17 3.96
CA VAL A 798 15.95 -15.66 2.71
C VAL A 798 17.41 -15.89 3.04
N ALA A 799 17.93 -17.08 2.75
CA ALA A 799 19.33 -17.43 2.96
C ALA A 799 20.22 -16.35 2.31
N ALA A 800 20.72 -15.42 3.12
CA ALA A 800 21.51 -14.31 2.64
C ALA A 800 22.91 -14.83 2.30
N GLN A 801 23.35 -14.53 1.08
CA GLN A 801 24.74 -14.50 0.67
C GLN A 801 25.62 -13.95 1.81
N GLN A 802 26.73 -14.62 2.07
CA GLN A 802 27.74 -14.19 3.02
C GLN A 802 28.19 -12.75 2.69
N ALA A 803 27.83 -11.80 3.55
CA ALA A 803 28.47 -10.50 3.57
C ALA A 803 29.91 -10.67 4.11
N PRO A 804 30.93 -10.00 3.54
CA PRO A 804 32.29 -10.10 4.03
C PRO A 804 32.38 -9.57 5.45
N ALA A 805 33.03 -10.33 6.33
CA ALA A 805 33.33 -9.91 7.69
C ALA A 805 34.21 -8.67 7.69
N THR A 806 33.65 -7.51 8.06
CA THR A 806 34.45 -6.36 8.48
C THR A 806 35.00 -6.62 9.87
N ALA A 807 36.31 -6.76 9.96
CA ALA A 807 37.05 -6.88 11.21
C ALA A 807 36.82 -5.64 12.10
N SER A 808 36.24 -5.85 13.28
CA SER A 808 36.18 -4.86 14.35
C SER A 808 37.48 -4.93 15.17
N ASN A 809 38.30 -3.90 15.05
CA ASN A 809 39.45 -3.66 15.91
C ASN A 809 38.98 -2.83 17.14
N PRO A 810 39.25 -3.23 18.39
CA PRO A 810 38.81 -2.48 19.55
C PRO A 810 39.92 -1.54 20.05
N GLN A 811 39.70 -0.23 19.98
CA GLN A 811 40.36 0.69 20.90
C GLN A 811 39.52 1.95 21.12
N ALA A 812 39.20 2.18 22.39
CA ALA A 812 38.45 3.31 22.90
C ALA A 812 39.40 4.45 23.32
N SER A 813 39.04 5.69 22.96
CA SER A 813 39.24 6.89 23.79
C SER A 813 38.46 8.07 23.20
N SER A 814 37.46 8.55 23.93
CA SER A 814 36.71 9.81 23.71
C SER A 814 37.52 11.03 24.23
N PRO A 815 36.94 12.25 24.29
CA PRO A 815 36.50 13.17 23.23
C PRO A 815 37.23 14.54 23.35
N PHE A 816 37.21 15.44 22.35
CA PHE A 816 37.16 16.92 22.48
C PHE A 816 37.43 17.63 21.12
N GLY A 817 36.58 18.62 20.79
CA GLY A 817 37.01 19.90 20.22
C GLY A 817 37.16 20.08 18.70
N GLY A 818 36.13 20.62 18.05
CA GLY A 818 36.15 21.88 17.29
C GLY A 818 37.07 22.10 16.07
N ALA A 819 36.42 22.57 14.99
CA ALA A 819 36.89 23.52 13.96
C ALA A 819 37.24 23.00 12.53
N VAL A 820 36.63 23.70 11.57
CA VAL A 820 36.82 23.78 10.11
C VAL A 820 37.39 25.23 9.85
N PRO A 821 37.94 25.68 8.68
CA PRO A 821 38.25 25.06 7.36
C PRO A 821 39.69 25.34 6.84
N SER A 822 40.07 24.80 5.66
CA SER A 822 40.38 25.61 4.44
C SER A 822 41.30 24.96 3.39
N ALA A 823 40.88 25.13 2.13
CA ALA A 823 41.63 25.48 0.90
C ALA A 823 42.59 24.50 0.19
N ALA A 824 42.35 24.38 -1.12
CA ALA A 824 43.19 23.82 -2.19
C ALA A 824 44.36 24.76 -2.59
N PRO A 825 45.31 24.40 -3.50
CA PRO A 825 45.04 24.29 -4.95
C PRO A 825 45.83 23.22 -5.78
N LYS A 826 45.33 23.02 -7.01
CA LYS A 826 45.82 22.32 -8.24
C LYS A 826 47.20 22.83 -8.80
N PRO A 827 47.67 22.44 -10.02
CA PRO A 827 47.80 21.13 -10.71
C PRO A 827 49.15 20.99 -11.49
N GLN A 828 49.42 19.85 -12.16
CA GLN A 828 50.09 19.83 -13.49
C GLN A 828 50.06 18.44 -14.17
N ALA A 829 49.55 18.42 -15.40
CA ALA A 829 49.86 17.44 -16.45
C ALA A 829 50.90 18.09 -17.40
N PRO A 830 51.52 17.39 -18.39
CA PRO A 830 50.80 17.19 -19.66
C PRO A 830 51.20 15.98 -20.54
N ALA A 831 50.36 15.76 -21.57
CA ALA A 831 50.68 15.37 -22.96
C ALA A 831 51.25 13.96 -23.24
N SER A 832 51.00 13.27 -24.37
CA SER A 832 50.26 13.47 -25.63
C SER A 832 50.44 12.19 -26.47
N SER A 833 49.45 11.70 -27.24
CA SER A 833 49.39 11.70 -28.73
C SER A 833 49.05 10.25 -29.19
N ALA A 834 47.93 10.02 -29.90
CA ALA A 834 47.79 9.94 -31.38
C ALA A 834 48.64 8.79 -31.98
N ALA A 835 48.20 7.86 -32.84
CA ALA A 835 47.12 7.78 -33.83
C ALA A 835 47.00 6.28 -34.32
N PRO A 836 46.37 5.89 -35.46
CA PRO A 836 45.39 4.79 -35.49
C PRO A 836 45.64 3.63 -36.52
N GLN A 837 44.65 2.72 -36.60
CA GLN A 837 44.33 1.77 -37.71
C GLN A 837 45.17 0.47 -37.86
N PRO A 838 44.69 -0.57 -38.58
CA PRO A 838 43.42 -0.73 -39.31
C PRO A 838 42.64 -2.04 -39.03
N ALA A 839 41.46 -2.11 -39.65
CA ALA A 839 40.55 -3.25 -39.73
C ALA A 839 41.04 -4.38 -40.64
N THR A 840 40.65 -5.62 -40.32
CA THR A 840 40.46 -6.71 -41.30
C THR A 840 39.25 -7.58 -40.94
N SER A 841 38.49 -7.87 -41.97
CA SER A 841 37.25 -8.61 -42.11
C SER A 841 37.42 -10.14 -42.08
N GLY A 842 36.32 -10.88 -41.89
CA GLY A 842 36.17 -12.32 -42.22
C GLY A 842 35.64 -13.14 -41.05
N VAL A 843 34.33 -13.44 -40.91
CA VAL A 843 33.51 -14.45 -41.61
C VAL A 843 33.86 -15.90 -41.26
N THR A 844 32.84 -16.64 -40.76
CA THR A 844 32.70 -18.11 -40.56
C THR A 844 33.62 -18.77 -39.52
N GLN A 845 33.18 -19.57 -38.55
CA GLN A 845 32.02 -20.47 -38.42
C GLN A 845 31.20 -20.24 -37.14
#